data_AF-A0A933ZCV5-F1
#
_entry.id   AF-A0A933ZCV5-F1
#
_cell.length_a   1.000
_cell.length_b   1.000
_cell.length_c   1.000
_cell.angle_alpha   90.00
_cell.angle_beta   90.00
_cell.angle_gamma   90.00
#
_symmetry.space_group_name_H-M   'P 1'
#
loop_
_entity.id
_entity.type
_entity.pdbx_description
1 polymer ?
#
loop_
_entity_poly.entity_id
_entity_poly.type
_entity_poly.pdbx_seq_one_letter_code
_entity_poly.pdbx_strand_id
1 'polypeptide(L)'
;MRSPPLILGATVAASLMLASRGAIAGPQLWPFDFDVNLAADPAAVQGLITKGSSGLPGLPDTGMTTETLAGPVKLWLWDPSAELLAHVASSGPGPFSWPVTLSACAKHGSFSIPTVLAPNAPPQCKTYDDQVHTALADTGACKDIEQPEWYVLLAPPHKIDATTTSDFVSFIGVLGEALHHAEPLPDGLLPAGWIEQLRRVLDKLRYEALAKNAADAAARYQTAADVLNANATCFDPAARASLLSSIGDLQSELSAQSAWLDQLKTTGEAQVAKELLQLGAHSRARLPLAHPSLTWAEREWLAYWFGGVTWRCRGGGLLPLGSTQDARKYFVRNAFGLIGDMAGGQDGKDAAENIFAAITQGWGEWMDMGHTPGGNDKYYDLVGMTDRGRRQVDCLSVVDCFNLYQPTSLDNSAVHLLANRKYDTVDLMAGGLEMGPGYYHAYDQLPAFTWANGLTSPYGAFIDGATAIGEFHAGASIALGFARSLLKGYDTGGPPTCTIDCVNKQCGDDLCGGSCGDCSGGLTCNASGQCAPPCTPSCSGKSCGPDSCGGTCGTCAGNETCDNGVCVAGAADSGVDASHEAGPIDSGPDAGTAGSGTDAEPETDGAAGSSTVEPVASSGCGCTLARQTRLPWESIVALGGLGWLLVRPRRGRNTVEVVAATCRRKVVGAVRPGEPTSKRLHHRA
;
A
#
# COMPACT_ATOMS: atom_id res chain seq x y z
N MET A 1 -29.91 -64.30 56.86
CA MET A 1 -29.92 -64.15 58.34
C MET A 1 -28.50 -64.22 58.86
N ARG A 2 -28.21 -63.57 60.00
CA ARG A 2 -26.91 -63.50 60.71
C ARG A 2 -25.80 -62.69 60.00
N SER A 3 -25.26 -61.75 60.77
CA SER A 3 -24.02 -60.98 60.58
C SER A 3 -23.11 -61.27 61.79
N PRO A 4 -21.89 -60.69 61.93
CA PRO A 4 -20.98 -60.09 60.95
C PRO A 4 -19.56 -60.75 61.03
N PRO A 5 -18.51 -60.13 60.48
CA PRO A 5 -17.15 -60.23 61.02
C PRO A 5 -16.60 -58.87 61.51
N LEU A 6 -15.53 -58.91 62.30
CA LEU A 6 -14.85 -57.76 62.92
C LEU A 6 -13.63 -57.27 62.11
N ILE A 7 -13.10 -56.11 62.50
CA ILE A 7 -12.05 -55.33 61.81
C ILE A 7 -10.64 -55.86 62.12
N LEU A 8 -9.77 -55.91 61.10
CA LEU A 8 -8.35 -55.48 61.01
C LEU A 8 -7.57 -56.38 60.01
N GLY A 9 -6.60 -55.83 59.25
CA GLY A 9 -5.74 -56.73 58.45
C GLY A 9 -4.85 -56.23 57.29
N ALA A 10 -4.69 -54.93 57.04
CA ALA A 10 -3.63 -54.35 56.18
C ALA A 10 -3.55 -54.68 54.66
N THR A 11 -2.85 -53.79 53.93
CA THR A 11 -2.22 -53.97 52.60
C THR A 11 -3.04 -54.56 51.45
N VAL A 12 -3.73 -53.67 50.71
CA VAL A 12 -3.89 -53.78 49.25
C VAL A 12 -3.34 -52.51 48.62
N ALA A 13 -2.58 -52.63 47.52
CA ALA A 13 -2.04 -51.47 46.81
C ALA A 13 -3.17 -50.70 46.13
N ALA A 14 -3.41 -49.46 46.54
CA ALA A 14 -4.36 -48.58 45.87
C ALA A 14 -3.72 -48.06 44.56
N SER A 15 -4.12 -48.63 43.43
CA SER A 15 -3.90 -48.05 42.10
C SER A 15 -4.70 -46.76 41.98
N LEU A 16 -4.17 -45.67 42.52
CA LEU A 16 -4.77 -44.36 42.40
C LEU A 16 -4.65 -43.91 40.93
N MET A 17 -5.76 -43.97 40.20
CA MET A 17 -5.89 -43.22 38.95
C MET A 17 -5.84 -41.73 39.31
N LEU A 18 -4.64 -41.13 39.23
CA LEU A 18 -4.54 -39.70 38.96
C LEU A 18 -5.06 -39.49 37.53
N ALA A 19 -6.38 -39.34 37.41
CA ALA A 19 -6.95 -38.66 36.28
C ALA A 19 -6.25 -37.30 36.20
N SER A 20 -5.47 -37.10 35.14
CA SER A 20 -4.77 -35.84 34.89
C SER A 20 -5.81 -34.73 34.79
N ARG A 21 -5.96 -33.95 35.87
CA ARG A 21 -6.52 -32.61 35.77
C ARG A 21 -5.65 -31.90 34.76
N GLY A 22 -6.17 -31.66 33.56
CA GLY A 22 -5.46 -30.90 32.55
C GLY A 22 -5.04 -29.59 33.19
N ALA A 23 -3.74 -29.31 33.19
CA ALA A 23 -3.29 -27.96 33.48
C ALA A 23 -3.97 -27.07 32.44
N ILE A 24 -4.70 -26.04 32.90
CA ILE A 24 -5.11 -24.98 32.01
C ILE A 24 -3.80 -24.35 31.56
N ALA A 25 -3.42 -24.60 30.31
CA ALA A 25 -2.21 -24.03 29.74
C ALA A 25 -2.31 -22.51 29.85
N GLY A 26 -1.23 -21.86 30.30
CA GLY A 26 -1.15 -20.41 30.23
C GLY A 26 -1.20 -19.92 28.78
N PRO A 27 -1.47 -18.64 28.54
CA PRO A 27 -1.35 -18.08 27.20
C PRO A 27 0.05 -18.33 26.65
N GLN A 28 0.15 -18.69 25.37
CA GLN A 28 1.42 -18.86 24.69
C GLN A 28 2.14 -17.50 24.67
N LEU A 29 3.33 -17.40 25.29
CA LEU A 29 4.10 -16.15 25.38
C LEU A 29 5.15 -16.01 24.27
N TRP A 30 5.71 -17.14 23.82
CA TRP A 30 6.75 -17.19 22.80
C TRP A 30 6.19 -17.77 21.50
N PRO A 31 6.54 -17.25 20.31
CA PRO A 31 6.08 -17.78 19.02
C PRO A 31 6.79 -19.09 18.59
N PHE A 32 7.29 -19.85 19.56
CA PHE A 32 7.90 -21.16 19.38
C PHE A 32 7.62 -22.08 20.57
N ASP A 33 7.72 -23.38 20.36
CA ASP A 33 7.65 -24.44 21.37
C ASP A 33 8.50 -25.64 20.90
N PHE A 34 9.40 -26.12 21.75
CA PHE A 34 10.32 -27.23 21.45
C PHE A 34 10.89 -27.85 22.74
N ASP A 35 11.36 -29.10 22.66
CA ASP A 35 12.07 -29.73 23.77
C ASP A 35 13.47 -29.12 23.94
N VAL A 36 13.68 -28.36 25.01
CA VAL A 36 14.97 -27.71 25.32
C VAL A 36 16.14 -28.70 25.46
N ASN A 37 15.88 -29.99 25.69
CA ASN A 37 16.92 -31.02 25.73
C ASN A 37 17.50 -31.36 24.34
N LEU A 38 16.93 -30.81 23.25
CA LEU A 38 17.49 -30.88 21.89
C LEU A 38 18.64 -29.89 21.68
N ALA A 39 18.82 -28.91 22.57
CA ALA A 39 19.89 -27.93 22.50
C ALA A 39 21.23 -28.49 23.00
N ALA A 40 22.33 -27.94 22.49
CA ALA A 40 23.70 -28.25 22.92
C ALA A 40 24.01 -27.75 24.34
N ASP A 41 23.36 -26.67 24.79
CA ASP A 41 23.29 -26.26 26.19
C ASP A 41 21.83 -25.98 26.59
N PRO A 42 21.10 -27.01 27.07
CA PRO A 42 19.72 -26.86 27.53
C PRO A 42 19.57 -25.88 28.71
N ALA A 43 20.61 -25.69 29.53
CA ALA A 43 20.55 -24.81 30.69
C ALA A 43 20.66 -23.34 30.28
N ALA A 44 21.54 -23.02 29.31
CA ALA A 44 21.61 -21.68 28.71
C ALA A 44 20.30 -21.34 27.98
N VAL A 45 19.79 -22.25 27.13
CA VAL A 45 18.55 -22.03 26.37
C VAL A 45 17.34 -21.87 27.29
N GLN A 46 17.17 -22.73 28.30
CA GLN A 46 16.11 -22.58 29.30
C GLN A 46 16.26 -21.27 30.09
N GLY A 47 17.50 -20.86 30.41
CA GLY A 47 17.80 -19.57 31.04
C GLY A 47 17.36 -18.36 30.21
N LEU A 48 17.59 -18.38 28.89
CA LEU A 48 17.11 -17.35 27.98
C LEU A 48 15.57 -17.32 27.91
N ILE A 49 14.92 -18.47 27.72
CA ILE A 49 13.45 -18.60 27.66
C ILE A 49 12.81 -18.03 28.93
N THR A 50 13.32 -18.41 30.11
CA THR A 50 12.81 -17.93 31.39
C THR A 50 13.06 -16.42 31.57
N LYS A 51 14.26 -15.93 31.25
CA LYS A 51 14.58 -14.49 31.36
C LYS A 51 13.72 -13.64 30.44
N GLY A 52 13.57 -14.03 29.17
CA GLY A 52 12.84 -13.26 28.16
C GLY A 52 11.31 -13.31 28.32
N SER A 53 10.76 -14.36 28.94
CA SER A 53 9.30 -14.45 29.20
C SER A 53 8.77 -13.43 30.21
N SER A 54 9.64 -12.79 30.99
CA SER A 54 9.26 -11.89 32.08
C SER A 54 8.69 -10.57 31.55
N GLY A 55 7.35 -10.50 31.45
CA GLY A 55 6.63 -9.30 31.02
C GLY A 55 6.10 -9.36 29.59
N LEU A 56 6.26 -10.49 28.88
CA LEU A 56 5.58 -10.69 27.60
C LEU A 56 4.05 -10.77 27.79
N PRO A 57 3.27 -10.18 26.87
CA PRO A 57 1.85 -10.51 26.74
C PRO A 57 1.69 -11.96 26.23
N GLY A 58 0.46 -12.47 26.27
CA GLY A 58 0.10 -13.60 25.41
C GLY A 58 0.17 -13.19 23.94
N LEU A 59 0.50 -14.14 23.07
CA LEU A 59 0.33 -13.97 21.63
C LEU A 59 -1.16 -13.73 21.27
N PRO A 60 -1.45 -13.06 20.14
CA PRO A 60 -2.81 -12.93 19.60
C PRO A 60 -3.50 -14.29 19.42
N ASP A 61 -4.76 -14.39 19.86
CA ASP A 61 -5.61 -15.59 19.69
C ASP A 61 -6.08 -15.80 18.23
N THR A 62 -5.82 -14.85 17.33
CA THR A 62 -6.34 -14.82 15.95
C THR A 62 -5.33 -14.22 14.97
N GLY A 63 -5.36 -14.67 13.72
CA GLY A 63 -4.50 -14.13 12.64
C GLY A 63 -3.09 -14.73 12.60
N MET A 64 -2.83 -15.77 13.40
CA MET A 64 -1.59 -16.53 13.44
C MET A 64 -1.82 -18.01 13.10
N THR A 65 -1.00 -18.52 12.19
CA THR A 65 -0.92 -19.92 11.78
C THR A 65 0.15 -20.63 12.61
N THR A 66 -0.09 -21.92 12.88
CA THR A 66 0.85 -22.79 13.61
C THR A 66 1.51 -23.77 12.64
N GLU A 67 2.84 -23.80 12.62
CA GLU A 67 3.64 -24.76 11.85
C GLU A 67 4.38 -25.75 12.77
N THR A 68 4.96 -26.81 12.21
CA THR A 68 5.84 -27.74 12.94
C THR A 68 6.94 -28.28 12.03
N LEU A 69 8.20 -28.03 12.41
CA LEU A 69 9.42 -28.23 11.63
C LEU A 69 10.33 -29.31 12.22
N ALA A 70 11.49 -29.57 11.59
CA ALA A 70 12.34 -30.72 11.87
C ALA A 70 13.12 -30.61 13.21
N GLY A 71 13.00 -31.66 14.04
CA GLY A 71 13.56 -31.72 15.39
C GLY A 71 12.61 -31.07 16.40
N PRO A 72 11.44 -31.70 16.60
CA PRO A 72 10.12 -31.06 16.55
C PRO A 72 10.08 -29.67 17.19
N VAL A 73 10.13 -28.64 16.34
CA VAL A 73 9.91 -27.24 16.72
C VAL A 73 8.59 -26.80 16.13
N LYS A 74 7.67 -26.40 17.01
CA LYS A 74 6.40 -25.78 16.64
C LYS A 74 6.60 -24.27 16.61
N LEU A 75 6.13 -23.61 15.55
CA LEU A 75 6.22 -22.16 15.36
C LEU A 75 4.82 -21.54 15.28
N TRP A 76 4.71 -20.28 15.70
CA TRP A 76 3.56 -19.42 15.47
C TRP A 76 4.02 -18.25 14.60
N LEU A 77 3.30 -18.00 13.51
CA LEU A 77 3.59 -16.98 12.51
C LEU A 77 2.29 -16.28 12.14
N TRP A 78 2.30 -14.98 11.83
CA TRP A 78 1.16 -14.32 11.19
C TRP A 78 0.73 -15.08 9.93
N ASP A 79 -0.57 -15.11 9.62
CA ASP A 79 -1.07 -15.87 8.46
C ASP A 79 -0.38 -15.49 7.13
N PRO A 80 -0.11 -14.20 6.81
CA PRO A 80 0.67 -13.84 5.62
C PRO A 80 2.14 -14.27 5.67
N SER A 81 2.73 -14.39 6.87
CA SER A 81 4.09 -14.92 7.07
C SER A 81 4.15 -16.42 6.78
N ALA A 82 3.21 -17.20 7.30
CA ALA A 82 3.11 -18.64 7.04
C ALA A 82 2.77 -18.91 5.57
N GLU A 83 1.80 -18.18 4.99
CA GLU A 83 1.45 -18.30 3.57
C GLU A 83 2.66 -18.03 2.68
N LEU A 84 3.38 -16.92 2.91
CA LEU A 84 4.56 -16.59 2.10
C LEU A 84 5.68 -17.62 2.25
N LEU A 85 6.01 -18.05 3.47
CA LEU A 85 7.08 -19.03 3.70
C LEU A 85 6.75 -20.39 3.07
N ALA A 86 5.52 -20.87 3.22
CA ALA A 86 5.05 -22.10 2.57
C ALA A 86 5.00 -21.98 1.03
N HIS A 87 4.63 -20.81 0.49
CA HIS A 87 4.64 -20.53 -0.95
C HIS A 87 6.07 -20.55 -1.50
N VAL A 88 7.01 -19.86 -0.84
CA VAL A 88 8.45 -19.90 -1.21
C VAL A 88 9.03 -21.31 -1.08
N ALA A 89 8.64 -22.09 -0.07
CA ALA A 89 9.08 -23.48 0.11
C ALA A 89 8.49 -24.47 -0.92
N SER A 90 7.36 -24.13 -1.54
CA SER A 90 6.75 -24.90 -2.63
C SER A 90 7.01 -24.32 -4.03
N SER A 91 7.63 -23.14 -4.10
CA SER A 91 7.97 -22.43 -5.35
C SER A 91 8.93 -23.23 -6.23
N GLY A 92 8.76 -23.09 -7.54
CA GLY A 92 9.60 -23.75 -8.53
C GLY A 92 10.60 -22.79 -9.17
N PRO A 93 11.70 -23.28 -9.79
CA PRO A 93 12.60 -22.47 -10.60
C PRO A 93 11.98 -22.08 -11.96
N GLY A 94 10.64 -22.00 -12.06
CA GLY A 94 9.92 -21.56 -13.24
C GLY A 94 9.92 -20.03 -13.34
N PRO A 95 9.76 -19.46 -14.54
CA PRO A 95 9.60 -18.02 -14.70
C PRO A 95 8.14 -17.61 -14.40
N PHE A 96 7.95 -16.79 -13.37
CA PHE A 96 6.70 -16.10 -13.11
C PHE A 96 6.35 -15.18 -14.29
N SER A 97 5.13 -15.31 -14.81
CA SER A 97 4.63 -14.44 -15.89
C SER A 97 3.79 -13.31 -15.31
N TRP A 98 4.21 -12.07 -15.54
CA TRP A 98 3.40 -10.91 -15.16
C TRP A 98 2.06 -10.91 -15.94
N PRO A 99 0.89 -10.76 -15.29
CA PRO A 99 -0.40 -10.81 -15.95
C PRO A 99 -0.66 -9.51 -16.75
N VAL A 100 -0.30 -9.53 -18.03
CA VAL A 100 -0.54 -8.44 -18.98
C VAL A 100 -1.94 -8.53 -19.59
N THR A 101 -2.96 -8.46 -18.73
CA THR A 101 -4.34 -8.22 -19.16
C THR A 101 -4.49 -6.77 -19.63
N LEU A 102 -4.68 -6.57 -20.93
CA LEU A 102 -5.14 -5.31 -21.54
C LEU A 102 -6.51 -5.57 -22.17
N SER A 103 -7.50 -5.73 -21.30
CA SER A 103 -8.89 -6.07 -21.62
C SER A 103 -9.83 -4.87 -21.61
N ALA A 104 -9.51 -3.82 -20.83
CA ALA A 104 -10.32 -2.62 -20.67
C ALA A 104 -9.84 -1.44 -21.52
N CYS A 105 -8.54 -1.41 -21.87
CA CYS A 105 -7.92 -0.43 -22.75
C CYS A 105 -7.47 -1.04 -24.09
N ALA A 106 -8.25 -1.96 -24.66
CA ALA A 106 -7.90 -2.72 -25.85
C ALA A 106 -7.87 -1.87 -27.13
N LYS A 107 -8.76 -0.88 -27.26
CA LYS A 107 -8.75 0.12 -28.35
C LYS A 107 -7.55 1.03 -28.20
N HIS A 108 -7.26 1.53 -26.99
CA HIS A 108 -6.03 2.29 -26.71
C HIS A 108 -4.75 1.52 -27.07
N GLY A 109 -4.68 0.24 -26.70
CA GLY A 109 -3.53 -0.63 -26.96
C GLY A 109 -3.35 -1.04 -28.44
N SER A 110 -4.38 -0.86 -29.28
CA SER A 110 -4.34 -1.15 -30.72
C SER A 110 -4.45 0.09 -31.62
N PHE A 111 -4.62 1.28 -31.03
CA PHE A 111 -4.82 2.52 -31.78
C PHE A 111 -3.54 3.03 -32.45
N SER A 112 -3.68 3.39 -33.73
CA SER A 112 -2.68 4.11 -34.50
C SER A 112 -3.36 5.22 -35.30
N ILE A 113 -2.81 6.43 -35.28
CA ILE A 113 -3.39 7.57 -36.00
C ILE A 113 -3.30 7.33 -37.52
N PRO A 114 -4.43 7.20 -38.24
CA PRO A 114 -4.43 6.98 -39.68
C PRO A 114 -4.16 8.30 -40.44
N THR A 115 -3.65 8.22 -41.66
CA THR A 115 -3.57 9.38 -42.56
C THR A 115 -4.97 9.83 -42.97
N VAL A 116 -5.37 11.04 -42.60
CA VAL A 116 -6.74 11.57 -42.85
C VAL A 116 -6.80 12.76 -43.82
N LEU A 117 -5.66 13.39 -44.16
CA LEU A 117 -5.63 14.50 -45.12
C LEU A 117 -6.23 14.15 -46.48
N ALA A 118 -7.06 15.04 -47.03
CA ALA A 118 -7.63 14.87 -48.35
C ALA A 118 -6.57 14.96 -49.47
N PRO A 119 -6.71 14.21 -50.59
CA PRO A 119 -5.84 14.37 -51.75
C PRO A 119 -5.84 15.80 -52.29
N ASN A 120 -4.66 16.42 -52.38
CA ASN A 120 -4.45 17.82 -52.76
C ASN A 120 -5.03 18.86 -51.76
N ALA A 121 -5.15 18.52 -50.47
CA ALA A 121 -5.56 19.46 -49.43
C ALA A 121 -4.69 20.74 -49.41
N PRO A 122 -5.27 21.95 -49.30
CA PRO A 122 -4.53 23.20 -49.18
C PRO A 122 -3.53 23.24 -48.00
N PRO A 123 -2.43 24.01 -48.06
CA PRO A 123 -1.39 24.00 -47.02
C PRO A 123 -1.88 24.23 -45.59
N GLN A 124 -2.93 25.03 -45.39
CA GLN A 124 -3.56 25.25 -44.07
C GLN A 124 -4.12 23.96 -43.44
N CYS A 125 -4.55 23.00 -44.27
CA CYS A 125 -5.09 21.73 -43.80
C CYS A 125 -4.04 20.89 -43.08
N LYS A 126 -2.76 21.01 -43.45
CA LYS A 126 -1.69 20.35 -42.71
C LYS A 126 -1.60 20.86 -41.27
N THR A 127 -1.88 22.12 -41.00
CA THR A 127 -1.91 22.64 -39.62
C THR A 127 -3.00 21.98 -38.77
N TYR A 128 -4.17 21.67 -39.36
CA TYR A 128 -5.25 20.95 -38.66
C TYR A 128 -4.92 19.46 -38.48
N ASP A 129 -4.29 18.84 -39.47
CA ASP A 129 -3.75 17.47 -39.39
C ASP A 129 -2.68 17.34 -38.30
N ASP A 130 -1.73 18.28 -38.23
CA ASP A 130 -0.71 18.35 -37.17
C ASP A 130 -1.34 18.58 -35.78
N GLN A 131 -2.45 19.31 -35.68
CA GLN A 131 -3.21 19.47 -34.43
C GLN A 131 -3.87 18.16 -34.00
N VAL A 132 -4.55 17.46 -34.92
CA VAL A 132 -5.16 16.13 -34.65
C VAL A 132 -4.08 15.12 -34.25
N HIS A 133 -2.97 15.07 -35.00
CA HIS A 133 -1.83 14.20 -34.68
C HIS A 133 -1.22 14.54 -33.31
N THR A 134 -1.08 15.82 -32.95
CA THR A 134 -0.55 16.24 -31.65
C THR A 134 -1.49 15.86 -30.50
N ALA A 135 -2.79 16.06 -30.67
CA ALA A 135 -3.80 15.73 -29.66
C ALA A 135 -3.86 14.21 -29.37
N LEU A 136 -3.76 13.39 -30.42
CA LEU A 136 -3.81 11.93 -30.35
C LEU A 136 -2.45 11.25 -30.15
N ALA A 137 -1.36 12.01 -29.99
CA ALA A 137 0.01 11.48 -29.88
C ALA A 137 0.30 10.67 -28.60
N ASP A 138 -0.53 10.82 -27.58
CA ASP A 138 -0.39 10.15 -26.29
C ASP A 138 -1.72 9.55 -25.82
N THR A 139 -1.83 8.24 -25.92
CA THR A 139 -2.97 7.42 -25.48
C THR A 139 -2.69 6.68 -24.16
N GLY A 140 -1.61 7.03 -23.43
CA GLY A 140 -1.16 6.27 -22.26
C GLY A 140 -2.15 6.23 -21.09
N ALA A 141 -2.96 7.28 -20.90
CA ALA A 141 -3.76 7.49 -19.69
C ALA A 141 -4.75 6.36 -19.35
N CYS A 142 -5.30 5.64 -20.33
CA CYS A 142 -6.13 4.46 -20.06
C CYS A 142 -5.27 3.31 -19.48
N LYS A 143 -4.14 3.01 -20.13
CA LYS A 143 -3.21 1.96 -19.67
C LYS A 143 -2.62 2.28 -18.28
N ASP A 144 -2.38 3.55 -17.98
CA ASP A 144 -1.91 3.99 -16.67
C ASP A 144 -2.88 3.65 -15.52
N ILE A 145 -4.17 3.42 -15.82
CA ILE A 145 -5.23 2.97 -14.89
C ILE A 145 -5.44 1.45 -14.95
N GLU A 146 -5.40 0.81 -16.12
CA GLU A 146 -5.53 -0.66 -16.20
C GLU A 146 -4.29 -1.39 -15.64
N GLN A 147 -3.12 -0.76 -15.72
CA GLN A 147 -1.84 -1.33 -15.28
C GLN A 147 -1.01 -0.29 -14.49
N PRO A 148 -1.50 0.16 -13.32
CA PRO A 148 -0.93 1.25 -12.54
C PRO A 148 0.45 0.95 -11.93
N GLU A 149 0.94 -0.29 -12.04
CA GLU A 149 2.32 -0.65 -11.69
C GLU A 149 3.36 -0.13 -12.69
N TRP A 150 3.02 0.11 -13.97
CA TRP A 150 4.02 0.34 -15.01
C TRP A 150 4.74 1.70 -14.89
N TYR A 151 4.27 2.59 -14.02
CA TYR A 151 4.96 3.84 -13.67
C TYR A 151 6.34 3.60 -13.05
N VAL A 152 6.61 2.43 -12.46
CA VAL A 152 7.94 2.11 -11.91
C VAL A 152 9.03 2.11 -12.99
N LEU A 153 8.67 1.85 -14.25
CA LEU A 153 9.58 1.94 -15.41
C LEU A 153 9.96 3.39 -15.78
N LEU A 154 9.29 4.38 -15.19
CA LEU A 154 9.57 5.81 -15.35
C LEU A 154 10.37 6.38 -14.16
N ALA A 155 10.59 5.58 -13.10
CA ALA A 155 11.35 6.00 -11.94
C ALA A 155 12.86 6.05 -12.24
N PRO A 156 13.63 6.89 -11.53
CA PRO A 156 15.05 7.08 -11.82
C PRO A 156 15.92 5.89 -11.33
N PRO A 157 16.69 5.22 -12.23
CA PRO A 157 17.49 4.05 -11.86
C PRO A 157 18.51 4.34 -10.76
N HIS A 158 18.63 3.38 -9.84
CA HIS A 158 19.55 3.37 -8.69
C HIS A 158 19.45 4.60 -7.74
N LYS A 159 18.40 5.43 -7.84
CA LYS A 159 18.35 6.71 -7.12
C LYS A 159 17.64 6.59 -5.77
N ILE A 160 18.41 6.40 -4.70
CA ILE A 160 17.91 6.53 -3.32
C ILE A 160 18.37 7.85 -2.72
N ASP A 161 17.43 8.77 -2.50
CA ASP A 161 17.62 10.00 -1.74
C ASP A 161 16.34 10.40 -0.99
N ALA A 162 16.37 11.55 -0.31
CA ALA A 162 15.24 12.04 0.47
C ALA A 162 13.99 12.42 -0.37
N THR A 163 14.10 12.49 -1.70
CA THR A 163 12.96 12.75 -2.61
C THR A 163 12.41 11.45 -3.18
N THR A 164 13.22 10.41 -3.38
CA THR A 164 12.72 9.10 -3.82
C THR A 164 12.23 8.22 -2.69
N THR A 165 12.30 8.69 -1.44
CA THR A 165 11.88 7.95 -0.23
C THR A 165 10.97 8.77 0.71
N SER A 166 10.40 9.86 0.22
CA SER A 166 9.50 10.76 0.99
C SER A 166 8.03 10.34 1.01
N ASP A 167 7.62 9.43 0.13
CA ASP A 167 6.24 8.99 -0.07
C ASP A 167 6.21 7.58 -0.68
N PHE A 168 5.09 6.86 -0.53
CA PHE A 168 4.95 5.50 -1.04
C PHE A 168 5.12 5.39 -2.56
N VAL A 169 4.59 6.36 -3.34
CA VAL A 169 4.60 6.26 -4.81
C VAL A 169 6.02 6.38 -5.34
N SER A 170 6.79 7.37 -4.86
CA SER A 170 8.20 7.53 -5.22
C SER A 170 9.06 6.34 -4.79
N PHE A 171 8.82 5.80 -3.58
CA PHE A 171 9.63 4.72 -3.00
C PHE A 171 9.33 3.37 -3.66
N ILE A 172 8.06 3.00 -3.83
CA ILE A 172 7.64 1.85 -4.64
C ILE A 172 8.12 2.03 -6.09
N GLY A 173 8.16 3.27 -6.60
CA GLY A 173 8.74 3.63 -7.89
C GLY A 173 10.17 3.13 -8.06
N VAL A 174 11.09 3.56 -7.20
CA VAL A 174 12.51 3.18 -7.32
C VAL A 174 12.81 1.73 -6.90
N LEU A 175 11.99 1.13 -6.04
CA LEU A 175 12.08 -0.31 -5.74
C LEU A 175 11.61 -1.15 -6.94
N GLY A 176 10.48 -0.78 -7.56
CA GLY A 176 9.92 -1.46 -8.72
C GLY A 176 10.76 -1.30 -9.99
N GLU A 177 11.40 -0.14 -10.19
CA GLU A 177 12.42 0.07 -11.24
C GLU A 177 13.51 -1.00 -11.12
N ALA A 178 14.03 -1.16 -9.91
CA ALA A 178 15.12 -2.06 -9.62
C ALA A 178 14.68 -3.54 -9.70
N LEU A 179 13.41 -3.85 -9.39
CA LEU A 179 12.81 -5.17 -9.61
C LEU A 179 12.49 -5.47 -11.09
N HIS A 180 12.32 -4.48 -11.95
CA HIS A 180 12.14 -4.75 -13.39
C HIS A 180 13.42 -5.33 -14.02
N HIS A 181 14.60 -4.92 -13.54
CA HIS A 181 15.86 -5.56 -13.95
C HIS A 181 16.11 -6.92 -13.27
N ALA A 182 15.16 -7.44 -12.48
CA ALA A 182 15.25 -8.68 -11.73
C ALA A 182 14.64 -9.92 -12.43
N GLU A 183 14.47 -9.88 -13.76
CA GLU A 183 13.86 -10.96 -14.53
C GLU A 183 14.78 -12.20 -14.70
N PRO A 184 14.24 -13.43 -14.62
CA PRO A 184 12.86 -13.77 -14.28
C PRO A 184 12.62 -13.83 -12.76
N LEU A 185 11.44 -13.38 -12.33
CA LEU A 185 10.87 -13.71 -11.02
C LEU A 185 10.63 -15.24 -10.91
N PRO A 186 10.89 -15.89 -9.77
CA PRO A 186 10.50 -17.28 -9.55
C PRO A 186 8.97 -17.46 -9.47
N ASP A 187 8.45 -18.47 -10.15
CA ASP A 187 7.05 -18.87 -10.08
C ASP A 187 6.74 -19.48 -8.71
N GLY A 188 5.73 -18.92 -8.03
CA GLY A 188 5.45 -19.20 -6.61
C GLY A 188 6.15 -18.27 -5.60
N LEU A 189 6.72 -17.13 -6.02
CA LEU A 189 7.22 -16.12 -5.06
C LEU A 189 6.13 -15.15 -4.57
N LEU A 190 5.12 -14.86 -5.40
CA LEU A 190 4.01 -13.94 -5.08
C LEU A 190 2.70 -14.75 -4.97
N PRO A 191 1.88 -14.57 -3.91
CA PRO A 191 0.64 -15.31 -3.74
C PRO A 191 -0.41 -14.94 -4.80
N ALA A 192 -1.42 -15.81 -4.97
CA ALA A 192 -2.49 -15.59 -5.92
C ALA A 192 -3.27 -14.30 -5.60
N GLY A 193 -3.58 -13.48 -6.62
CA GLY A 193 -4.26 -12.20 -6.43
C GLY A 193 -3.36 -11.03 -5.97
N TRP A 194 -2.06 -11.26 -5.77
CA TRP A 194 -1.13 -10.23 -5.26
C TRP A 194 -1.00 -9.02 -6.20
N ILE A 195 -0.99 -9.23 -7.53
CA ILE A 195 -0.84 -8.13 -8.50
C ILE A 195 -2.13 -7.34 -8.61
N GLU A 196 -3.27 -8.02 -8.56
CA GLU A 196 -4.59 -7.40 -8.52
C GLU A 196 -4.77 -6.56 -7.25
N GLN A 197 -4.17 -6.99 -6.13
CA GLN A 197 -4.12 -6.20 -4.90
C GLN A 197 -3.13 -5.04 -4.97
N LEU A 198 -1.94 -5.24 -5.56
CA LEU A 198 -0.98 -4.17 -5.84
C LEU A 198 -1.62 -3.07 -6.69
N ARG A 199 -2.32 -3.44 -7.77
CA ARG A 199 -2.99 -2.49 -8.66
C ARG A 199 -4.00 -1.63 -7.89
N ARG A 200 -4.96 -2.26 -7.19
CA ARG A 200 -5.95 -1.56 -6.34
C ARG A 200 -5.32 -0.58 -5.34
N VAL A 201 -4.21 -0.96 -4.71
CA VAL A 201 -3.46 -0.09 -3.78
C VAL A 201 -2.77 1.06 -4.53
N LEU A 202 -2.11 0.79 -5.65
CA LEU A 202 -1.44 1.81 -6.47
C LEU A 202 -2.43 2.81 -7.10
N ASP A 203 -3.59 2.37 -7.57
CA ASP A 203 -4.65 3.24 -8.07
C ASP A 203 -5.10 4.24 -7.00
N LYS A 204 -5.33 3.76 -5.78
CA LYS A 204 -5.71 4.60 -4.62
C LYS A 204 -4.58 5.52 -4.17
N LEU A 205 -3.33 5.09 -4.23
CA LEU A 205 -2.15 5.92 -3.92
C LEU A 205 -1.88 6.99 -5.01
N ARG A 206 -2.16 6.67 -6.28
CA ARG A 206 -1.87 7.52 -7.46
C ARG A 206 -3.09 8.28 -8.00
N TYR A 207 -4.27 8.12 -7.40
CA TYR A 207 -5.57 8.60 -7.87
C TYR A 207 -5.54 10.01 -8.49
N GLU A 208 -5.02 11.01 -7.76
CA GLU A 208 -5.00 12.41 -8.21
C GLU A 208 -4.23 12.60 -9.53
N ALA A 209 -3.14 11.84 -9.73
CA ALA A 209 -2.36 11.87 -10.96
C ALA A 209 -3.05 11.10 -12.09
N LEU A 210 -3.66 9.96 -11.78
CA LEU A 210 -4.38 9.12 -12.76
C LEU A 210 -5.65 9.80 -13.29
N ALA A 211 -6.50 10.29 -12.39
CA ALA A 211 -7.72 11.01 -12.73
C ALA A 211 -7.42 12.29 -13.55
N LYS A 212 -6.36 13.03 -13.17
CA LYS A 212 -5.91 14.19 -13.95
C LYS A 212 -5.41 13.79 -15.35
N ASN A 213 -4.56 12.76 -15.46
CA ASN A 213 -4.05 12.30 -16.75
C ASN A 213 -5.19 11.83 -17.68
N ALA A 214 -6.21 11.16 -17.12
CA ALA A 214 -7.40 10.77 -17.86
C ALA A 214 -8.25 11.98 -18.32
N ALA A 215 -8.46 12.98 -17.46
CA ALA A 215 -9.16 14.21 -17.84
C ALA A 215 -8.41 14.99 -18.93
N ASP A 216 -7.09 15.14 -18.81
CA ASP A 216 -6.23 15.77 -19.82
C ASP A 216 -6.30 15.00 -21.16
N ALA A 217 -6.32 13.66 -21.14
CA ALA A 217 -6.41 12.83 -22.33
C ALA A 217 -7.80 12.92 -23.00
N ALA A 218 -8.89 12.87 -22.22
CA ALA A 218 -10.25 13.04 -22.73
C ALA A 218 -10.45 14.42 -23.40
N ALA A 219 -9.91 15.48 -22.82
CA ALA A 219 -9.92 16.83 -23.40
C ALA A 219 -9.13 16.90 -24.73
N ARG A 220 -7.99 16.21 -24.83
CA ARG A 220 -7.24 16.09 -26.09
C ARG A 220 -8.02 15.30 -27.14
N TYR A 221 -8.65 14.19 -26.79
CA TYR A 221 -9.48 13.40 -27.70
C TYR A 221 -10.66 14.24 -28.26
N GLN A 222 -11.33 15.02 -27.40
CA GLN A 222 -12.37 15.95 -27.84
C GLN A 222 -11.82 17.02 -28.79
N THR A 223 -10.67 17.63 -28.46
CA THR A 223 -10.00 18.61 -29.31
C THR A 223 -9.72 18.06 -30.72
N ALA A 224 -9.31 16.79 -30.84
CA ALA A 224 -9.11 16.13 -32.13
C ALA A 224 -10.42 15.98 -32.92
N ALA A 225 -11.51 15.54 -32.26
CA ALA A 225 -12.83 15.45 -32.90
C ALA A 225 -13.35 16.82 -33.37
N ASP A 226 -13.17 17.86 -32.55
CA ASP A 226 -13.60 19.23 -32.87
C ASP A 226 -12.84 19.78 -34.09
N VAL A 227 -11.53 19.57 -34.17
CA VAL A 227 -10.71 19.99 -35.33
C VAL A 227 -11.11 19.24 -36.61
N LEU A 228 -11.38 17.92 -36.52
CA LEU A 228 -11.86 17.10 -37.64
C LEU A 228 -13.23 17.58 -38.15
N ASN A 229 -14.15 17.90 -37.24
CA ASN A 229 -15.51 18.36 -37.57
C ASN A 229 -15.52 19.79 -38.13
N ALA A 230 -14.82 20.73 -37.49
CA ALA A 230 -14.77 22.13 -37.93
C ALA A 230 -14.11 22.31 -39.30
N ASN A 231 -13.12 21.46 -39.62
CA ASN A 231 -12.34 21.55 -40.86
C ASN A 231 -12.66 20.37 -41.81
N ALA A 232 -13.92 19.94 -41.85
CA ALA A 232 -14.36 18.72 -42.54
C ALA A 232 -13.90 18.57 -44.01
N THR A 233 -13.66 19.69 -44.74
CA THR A 233 -13.20 19.72 -46.13
C THR A 233 -11.69 19.51 -46.31
N CYS A 234 -10.90 19.57 -45.24
CA CYS A 234 -9.46 19.30 -45.27
C CYS A 234 -9.10 17.80 -45.24
N PHE A 235 -10.07 16.95 -44.92
CA PHE A 235 -9.87 15.53 -44.64
C PHE A 235 -10.67 14.66 -45.60
N ASP A 236 -10.15 13.48 -45.94
CA ASP A 236 -10.90 12.48 -46.71
C ASP A 236 -12.19 12.08 -45.93
N PRO A 237 -13.38 12.10 -46.56
CA PRO A 237 -14.64 11.86 -45.83
C PRO A 237 -14.71 10.49 -45.14
N ALA A 238 -14.14 9.44 -45.72
CA ALA A 238 -14.18 8.09 -45.15
C ALA A 238 -13.13 7.92 -44.06
N ALA A 239 -11.90 8.40 -44.28
CA ALA A 239 -10.85 8.38 -43.27
C ALA A 239 -11.21 9.24 -42.04
N ARG A 240 -11.82 10.42 -42.26
CA ARG A 240 -12.35 11.29 -41.19
C ARG A 240 -13.44 10.61 -40.38
N ALA A 241 -14.40 9.95 -41.04
CA ALA A 241 -15.46 9.22 -40.35
C ALA A 241 -14.91 8.03 -39.53
N SER A 242 -13.94 7.29 -40.09
CA SER A 242 -13.27 6.20 -39.37
C SER A 242 -12.49 6.72 -38.16
N LEU A 243 -11.76 7.84 -38.28
CA LEU A 243 -11.02 8.41 -37.15
C LEU A 243 -11.95 8.97 -36.07
N LEU A 244 -13.06 9.62 -36.43
CA LEU A 244 -14.07 10.07 -35.47
C LEU A 244 -14.68 8.87 -34.71
N SER A 245 -14.94 7.74 -35.38
CA SER A 245 -15.36 6.50 -34.71
C SER A 245 -14.29 5.97 -33.75
N SER A 246 -13.02 5.98 -34.15
CA SER A 246 -11.91 5.55 -33.28
C SER A 246 -11.71 6.48 -32.08
N ILE A 247 -11.95 7.79 -32.22
CA ILE A 247 -11.93 8.74 -31.11
C ILE A 247 -13.07 8.45 -30.13
N GLY A 248 -14.27 8.12 -30.63
CA GLY A 248 -15.40 7.71 -29.80
C GLY A 248 -15.13 6.41 -29.02
N ASP A 249 -14.48 5.42 -29.65
CA ASP A 249 -14.00 4.20 -28.99
C ASP A 249 -13.02 4.53 -27.84
N LEU A 250 -12.02 5.39 -28.09
CA LEU A 250 -11.03 5.82 -27.09
C LEU A 250 -11.67 6.62 -25.94
N GLN A 251 -12.60 7.55 -26.24
CA GLN A 251 -13.34 8.27 -25.22
C GLN A 251 -14.16 7.30 -24.35
N SER A 252 -14.79 6.29 -24.96
CA SER A 252 -15.62 5.30 -24.24
C SER A 252 -14.80 4.43 -23.28
N GLU A 253 -13.66 3.88 -23.72
CA GLU A 253 -12.77 3.11 -22.83
C GLU A 253 -12.23 3.98 -21.68
N LEU A 254 -11.78 5.19 -21.99
CA LEU A 254 -11.17 6.09 -20.99
C LEU A 254 -12.21 6.53 -19.95
N SER A 255 -13.43 6.88 -20.36
CA SER A 255 -14.52 7.19 -19.43
C SER A 255 -14.92 5.99 -18.56
N ALA A 256 -14.86 4.77 -19.08
CA ALA A 256 -15.11 3.56 -18.29
C ALA A 256 -14.00 3.34 -17.24
N GLN A 257 -12.72 3.60 -17.58
CA GLN A 257 -11.62 3.54 -16.61
C GLN A 257 -11.69 4.64 -15.56
N SER A 258 -12.02 5.88 -15.92
CA SER A 258 -12.24 6.96 -14.95
C SER A 258 -13.38 6.62 -13.97
N ALA A 259 -14.52 6.15 -14.47
CA ALA A 259 -15.66 5.76 -13.63
C ALA A 259 -15.31 4.60 -12.67
N TRP A 260 -14.49 3.64 -13.11
CA TRP A 260 -13.99 2.56 -12.26
C TRP A 260 -13.01 3.06 -11.19
N LEU A 261 -12.08 3.95 -11.55
CA LEU A 261 -11.12 4.56 -10.62
C LEU A 261 -11.83 5.40 -9.54
N ASP A 262 -12.83 6.19 -9.92
CA ASP A 262 -13.69 6.95 -9.01
C ASP A 262 -14.47 6.01 -8.08
N GLN A 263 -15.07 4.94 -8.63
CA GLN A 263 -15.77 3.92 -7.84
C GLN A 263 -14.82 3.22 -6.85
N LEU A 264 -13.60 2.88 -7.24
CA LEU A 264 -12.59 2.26 -6.38
C LEU A 264 -12.20 3.19 -5.21
N LYS A 265 -12.02 4.49 -5.49
CA LYS A 265 -11.77 5.50 -4.45
C LYS A 265 -12.95 5.61 -3.48
N THR A 266 -14.16 5.89 -3.98
CA THR A 266 -15.34 6.13 -3.14
C THR A 266 -15.76 4.89 -2.36
N THR A 267 -15.64 3.68 -2.94
CA THR A 267 -15.90 2.42 -2.21
C THR A 267 -14.89 2.21 -1.09
N GLY A 268 -13.62 2.57 -1.32
CA GLY A 268 -12.58 2.57 -0.28
C GLY A 268 -12.88 3.54 0.87
N GLU A 269 -13.24 4.78 0.55
CA GLU A 269 -13.60 5.80 1.55
C GLU A 269 -14.85 5.42 2.34
N ALA A 270 -15.87 4.83 1.69
CA ALA A 270 -17.06 4.31 2.35
C ALA A 270 -16.76 3.13 3.28
N GLN A 271 -15.81 2.26 2.93
CA GLN A 271 -15.36 1.18 3.81
C GLN A 271 -14.53 1.70 4.99
N VAL A 272 -13.65 2.68 4.79
CA VAL A 272 -12.93 3.35 5.90
C VAL A 272 -13.88 4.08 6.85
N ALA A 273 -14.98 4.65 6.35
CA ALA A 273 -16.02 5.20 7.20
C ALA A 273 -16.69 4.14 8.10
N LYS A 274 -16.90 2.92 7.61
CA LYS A 274 -17.39 1.79 8.43
C LYS A 274 -16.37 1.36 9.48
N GLU A 275 -15.09 1.23 9.13
CA GLU A 275 -14.02 0.91 10.08
C GLU A 275 -13.96 1.91 11.25
N LEU A 276 -14.19 3.20 10.99
CA LEU A 276 -14.22 4.23 12.03
C LEU A 276 -15.46 4.11 12.95
N LEU A 277 -16.60 3.66 12.43
CA LEU A 277 -17.79 3.35 13.23
C LEU A 277 -17.57 2.09 14.11
N GLN A 278 -16.90 1.06 13.58
CA GLN A 278 -16.54 -0.15 14.32
C GLN A 278 -15.62 0.17 15.50
N LEU A 279 -14.57 0.98 15.27
CA LEU A 279 -13.71 1.48 16.36
C LEU A 279 -14.55 2.24 17.41
N GLY A 280 -15.45 3.10 16.96
CA GLY A 280 -16.37 3.84 17.83
C GLY A 280 -17.28 2.96 18.71
N ALA A 281 -17.75 1.83 18.18
CA ALA A 281 -18.52 0.83 18.93
C ALA A 281 -17.70 0.12 20.02
N HIS A 282 -16.37 0.11 19.89
CA HIS A 282 -15.43 -0.48 20.85
C HIS A 282 -14.73 0.58 21.74
N SER A 283 -15.31 1.78 21.90
CA SER A 283 -14.74 2.92 22.64
C SER A 283 -13.36 3.37 22.14
N ARG A 284 -12.98 3.02 20.90
CA ARG A 284 -11.68 3.32 20.30
C ARG A 284 -11.77 4.48 19.31
N ALA A 285 -10.65 5.18 19.13
CA ALA A 285 -10.52 6.25 18.14
C ALA A 285 -9.16 6.16 17.42
N ARG A 286 -9.07 6.79 16.26
CA ARG A 286 -7.90 6.80 15.38
C ARG A 286 -7.69 8.21 14.86
N LEU A 287 -6.43 8.66 14.75
CA LEU A 287 -6.11 9.95 14.15
C LEU A 287 -6.50 9.97 12.65
N PRO A 288 -6.73 11.15 12.04
CA PRO A 288 -6.87 11.26 10.59
C PRO A 288 -5.63 10.69 9.89
N LEU A 289 -5.85 9.76 8.94
CA LEU A 289 -4.79 9.03 8.25
C LEU A 289 -4.53 9.58 6.85
N ALA A 290 -3.30 9.41 6.37
CA ALA A 290 -2.99 9.60 4.95
C ALA A 290 -3.78 8.60 4.06
N HIS A 291 -4.03 8.97 2.80
CA HIS A 291 -4.69 8.14 1.79
C HIS A 291 -6.07 7.60 2.25
N PRO A 292 -7.13 8.43 2.37
CA PRO A 292 -8.40 8.06 3.01
C PRO A 292 -9.19 6.94 2.33
N SER A 293 -8.85 6.58 1.09
CA SER A 293 -9.46 5.46 0.33
C SER A 293 -8.83 4.09 0.60
N LEU A 294 -7.66 4.02 1.26
CA LEU A 294 -7.06 2.73 1.66
C LEU A 294 -7.80 2.17 2.88
N THR A 295 -8.42 1.02 2.71
CA THR A 295 -9.04 0.23 3.78
C THR A 295 -8.00 -0.36 4.73
N TRP A 296 -8.45 -0.83 5.89
CA TRP A 296 -7.62 -1.53 6.88
C TRP A 296 -6.80 -2.66 6.26
N ALA A 297 -7.44 -3.54 5.48
CA ALA A 297 -6.78 -4.67 4.84
C ALA A 297 -5.74 -4.24 3.80
N GLU A 298 -5.99 -3.16 3.06
CA GLU A 298 -5.01 -2.58 2.13
C GLU A 298 -3.80 -1.96 2.86
N ARG A 299 -4.02 -1.35 4.04
CA ARG A 299 -2.94 -0.81 4.89
C ARG A 299 -2.10 -1.91 5.52
N GLU A 300 -2.71 -2.99 6.02
CA GLU A 300 -1.98 -4.17 6.51
C GLU A 300 -1.16 -4.83 5.39
N TRP A 301 -1.77 -5.08 4.24
CA TRP A 301 -1.11 -5.69 3.08
C TRP A 301 0.08 -4.83 2.61
N LEU A 302 -0.11 -3.51 2.48
CA LEU A 302 0.96 -2.61 2.05
C LEU A 302 2.06 -2.53 3.12
N ALA A 303 1.72 -2.48 4.40
CA ALA A 303 2.70 -2.48 5.49
C ALA A 303 3.56 -3.75 5.49
N TYR A 304 2.94 -4.94 5.38
CA TYR A 304 3.64 -6.22 5.33
C TYR A 304 4.65 -6.26 4.16
N TRP A 305 4.20 -6.04 2.93
CA TRP A 305 5.05 -6.16 1.74
C TRP A 305 6.10 -5.05 1.65
N PHE A 306 5.73 -3.79 1.90
CA PHE A 306 6.67 -2.68 1.87
C PHE A 306 7.71 -2.79 2.98
N GLY A 307 7.28 -3.12 4.20
CA GLY A 307 8.15 -3.32 5.36
C GLY A 307 9.16 -4.45 5.13
N GLY A 308 8.74 -5.59 4.58
CA GLY A 308 9.63 -6.69 4.23
C GLY A 308 10.66 -6.31 3.16
N VAL A 309 10.23 -5.68 2.07
CA VAL A 309 11.13 -5.24 0.98
C VAL A 309 12.17 -4.23 1.48
N THR A 310 11.76 -3.19 2.21
CA THR A 310 12.73 -2.16 2.65
C THR A 310 13.63 -2.70 3.76
N TRP A 311 13.10 -3.43 4.74
CA TRP A 311 13.92 -4.02 5.80
C TRP A 311 14.94 -5.03 5.27
N ARG A 312 14.62 -5.76 4.20
CA ARG A 312 15.64 -6.54 3.48
C ARG A 312 16.70 -5.61 2.88
N CYS A 313 16.33 -4.60 2.09
CA CYS A 313 17.28 -3.65 1.49
C CYS A 313 18.22 -2.92 2.48
N ARG A 314 17.84 -2.80 3.76
CA ARG A 314 18.71 -2.33 4.86
C ARG A 314 19.92 -3.25 5.08
N GLY A 315 19.77 -4.57 4.94
CA GLY A 315 20.82 -5.59 5.13
C GLY A 315 21.73 -5.83 3.92
N GLY A 316 21.85 -4.84 3.03
CA GLY A 316 22.21 -5.09 1.63
C GLY A 316 20.97 -5.56 0.85
N GLY A 317 21.00 -5.53 -0.47
CA GLY A 317 19.78 -5.83 -1.22
C GLY A 317 19.82 -5.39 -2.67
N LEU A 318 18.64 -5.07 -3.17
CA LEU A 318 18.37 -4.60 -4.53
C LEU A 318 19.00 -3.24 -4.85
N LEU A 319 19.18 -2.38 -3.85
CA LEU A 319 19.73 -1.02 -3.99
C LEU A 319 20.75 -0.72 -2.88
N PRO A 320 21.96 -1.33 -2.94
CA PRO A 320 23.00 -1.18 -1.93
C PRO A 320 23.54 0.27 -1.87
N LEU A 321 23.66 0.79 -0.64
CA LEU A 321 24.24 2.11 -0.36
C LEU A 321 25.63 1.98 0.26
N GLY A 322 26.50 2.97 0.04
CA GLY A 322 27.88 2.97 0.54
C GLY A 322 28.03 3.15 2.07
N SER A 323 26.96 2.97 2.83
CA SER A 323 26.87 3.26 4.27
C SER A 323 25.67 2.52 4.88
N THR A 324 25.92 1.71 5.90
CA THR A 324 24.88 0.98 6.65
C THR A 324 23.91 1.95 7.36
N GLN A 325 24.38 3.13 7.74
CA GLN A 325 23.53 4.14 8.40
C GLN A 325 22.61 4.84 7.40
N ASP A 326 23.06 5.07 6.16
CA ASP A 326 22.18 5.56 5.10
C ASP A 326 21.15 4.48 4.72
N ALA A 327 21.56 3.21 4.64
CA ALA A 327 20.63 2.09 4.40
C ALA A 327 19.54 2.00 5.48
N ARG A 328 19.89 2.12 6.77
CA ARG A 328 18.90 2.19 7.87
C ARG A 328 18.03 3.44 7.81
N LYS A 329 18.60 4.60 7.46
CA LYS A 329 17.83 5.84 7.32
C LYS A 329 16.77 5.73 6.23
N TYR A 330 17.16 5.35 5.02
CA TYR A 330 16.20 5.30 3.90
C TYR A 330 15.27 4.08 3.98
N PHE A 331 15.78 2.88 4.27
CA PHE A 331 14.98 1.67 4.21
C PHE A 331 14.35 1.21 5.55
N VAL A 332 14.66 1.88 6.67
CA VAL A 332 13.94 1.67 7.94
C VAL A 332 13.26 2.95 8.38
N ARG A 333 13.99 4.03 8.68
CA ARG A 333 13.40 5.26 9.24
C ARG A 333 12.31 5.85 8.34
N ASN A 334 12.63 6.12 7.08
CA ASN A 334 11.64 6.68 6.16
C ASN A 334 10.50 5.68 5.88
N ALA A 335 10.83 4.40 5.66
CA ALA A 335 9.85 3.36 5.33
C ALA A 335 8.84 3.11 6.47
N PHE A 336 9.31 2.94 7.71
CA PHE A 336 8.45 2.78 8.88
C PHE A 336 7.76 4.09 9.25
N GLY A 337 8.36 5.25 8.98
CA GLY A 337 7.70 6.55 9.10
C GLY A 337 6.48 6.68 8.17
N LEU A 338 6.57 6.17 6.94
CA LEU A 338 5.45 6.09 5.99
C LEU A 338 4.38 5.10 6.44
N ILE A 339 4.77 3.91 6.91
CA ILE A 339 3.83 2.91 7.47
C ILE A 339 3.10 3.49 8.70
N GLY A 340 3.84 4.16 9.59
CA GLY A 340 3.29 4.82 10.77
C GLY A 340 2.30 5.93 10.43
N ASP A 341 2.63 6.80 9.47
CA ASP A 341 1.72 7.86 9.01
C ASP A 341 0.44 7.31 8.37
N MET A 342 0.58 6.25 7.59
CA MET A 342 -0.53 5.54 6.95
C MET A 342 -1.43 4.83 7.97
N ALA A 343 -0.89 4.24 9.02
CA ALA A 343 -1.65 3.41 9.96
C ALA A 343 -2.15 4.18 11.21
N GLY A 344 -1.42 5.21 11.64
CA GLY A 344 -1.69 5.96 12.88
C GLY A 344 -1.23 7.42 12.87
N GLY A 345 -0.99 8.03 11.71
CA GLY A 345 -0.63 9.45 11.60
C GLY A 345 0.62 9.82 12.42
N GLN A 346 0.52 10.87 13.25
CA GLN A 346 1.64 11.33 14.06
C GLN A 346 2.04 10.35 15.17
N ASP A 347 1.09 9.62 15.76
CA ASP A 347 1.42 8.58 16.77
C ASP A 347 2.27 7.46 16.15
N GLY A 348 1.92 7.07 14.91
CA GLY A 348 2.72 6.13 14.14
C GLY A 348 4.07 6.70 13.73
N LYS A 349 4.16 7.96 13.29
CA LYS A 349 5.46 8.62 13.02
C LYS A 349 6.39 8.61 14.23
N ASP A 350 5.89 8.98 15.40
CA ASP A 350 6.69 9.02 16.64
C ASP A 350 7.17 7.61 17.03
N ALA A 351 6.29 6.60 16.93
CA ALA A 351 6.65 5.21 17.21
C ALA A 351 7.64 4.61 16.18
N ALA A 352 7.56 5.01 14.92
CA ALA A 352 8.50 4.58 13.87
C ALA A 352 9.93 5.08 14.12
N GLU A 353 10.10 6.28 14.67
CA GLU A 353 11.40 6.79 15.10
C GLU A 353 12.01 5.92 16.22
N ASN A 354 11.19 5.40 17.14
CA ASN A 354 11.64 4.47 18.17
C ASN A 354 12.06 3.10 17.58
N ILE A 355 11.32 2.55 16.59
CA ILE A 355 11.72 1.32 15.88
C ILE A 355 13.06 1.54 15.18
N PHE A 356 13.22 2.66 14.47
CA PHE A 356 14.49 3.02 13.84
C PHE A 356 15.62 3.21 14.86
N ALA A 357 15.38 3.86 15.99
CA ALA A 357 16.36 4.01 17.05
C ALA A 357 16.82 2.64 17.55
N ALA A 358 15.89 1.77 17.96
CA ALA A 358 16.17 0.43 18.48
C ALA A 358 17.01 -0.43 17.52
N ILE A 359 16.81 -0.30 16.20
CA ILE A 359 17.61 -1.02 15.19
C ILE A 359 19.11 -0.65 15.16
N THR A 360 19.48 0.49 15.73
CA THR A 360 20.88 0.94 15.83
C THR A 360 21.65 0.28 16.97
N GLN A 361 20.96 -0.32 17.95
CA GLN A 361 21.59 -1.07 19.04
C GLN A 361 22.29 -2.34 18.52
N GLY A 362 23.36 -2.76 19.20
CA GLY A 362 23.82 -4.16 19.27
C GLY A 362 23.95 -4.92 17.94
N TRP A 363 25.02 -4.67 17.19
CA TRP A 363 25.43 -5.52 16.06
C TRP A 363 26.78 -6.17 16.38
N GLY A 364 26.79 -7.50 16.54
CA GLY A 364 28.00 -8.25 16.91
C GLY A 364 27.80 -9.77 16.86
N GLU A 365 26.66 -10.27 17.33
CA GLU A 365 26.31 -11.69 17.22
C GLU A 365 25.63 -11.97 15.87
N TRP A 366 26.30 -12.78 15.05
CA TRP A 366 25.75 -13.40 13.86
C TRP A 366 25.01 -14.67 14.30
N MET A 367 23.69 -14.55 14.42
CA MET A 367 22.80 -15.68 14.68
C MET A 367 22.37 -16.26 13.33
N ASP A 368 23.02 -17.34 12.92
CA ASP A 368 22.83 -18.01 11.63
C ASP A 368 22.15 -19.38 11.79
N MET A 369 21.44 -19.57 12.90
CA MET A 369 20.78 -20.83 13.27
C MET A 369 21.78 -21.99 13.34
N GLY A 370 22.93 -21.73 13.98
CA GLY A 370 23.98 -22.72 14.24
C GLY A 370 24.76 -23.22 13.02
N HIS A 371 24.90 -22.38 11.98
CA HIS A 371 25.73 -22.70 10.81
C HIS A 371 27.19 -22.22 10.96
N THR A 372 27.47 -21.28 11.87
CA THR A 372 28.83 -20.81 12.18
C THR A 372 29.61 -21.87 12.98
N PRO A 373 30.75 -22.39 12.50
CA PRO A 373 31.54 -23.39 13.22
C PRO A 373 32.07 -22.87 14.57
N GLY A 374 31.59 -23.46 15.66
CA GLY A 374 31.92 -23.03 17.03
C GLY A 374 31.09 -21.86 17.56
N GLY A 375 30.01 -21.49 16.86
CA GLY A 375 28.95 -20.63 17.40
C GLY A 375 27.99 -21.39 18.32
N ASN A 376 26.85 -20.77 18.62
CA ASN A 376 25.73 -21.42 19.31
C ASN A 376 24.95 -22.33 18.32
N ASP A 377 23.88 -22.99 18.77
CA ASP A 377 23.06 -23.85 17.92
C ASP A 377 21.74 -23.20 17.47
N LYS A 378 20.96 -23.90 16.61
CA LYS A 378 19.67 -23.40 16.11
C LYS A 378 18.61 -23.14 17.18
N TYR A 379 18.74 -23.75 18.37
CA TYR A 379 17.77 -23.57 19.46
C TYR A 379 18.10 -22.35 20.31
N TYR A 380 19.39 -22.11 20.59
CA TYR A 380 19.86 -20.87 21.19
C TYR A 380 19.59 -19.67 20.27
N ASP A 381 19.91 -19.78 18.98
CA ASP A 381 19.70 -18.71 18.00
C ASP A 381 18.22 -18.40 17.77
N LEU A 382 17.31 -19.39 17.84
CA LEU A 382 15.86 -19.16 17.82
C LEU A 382 15.42 -18.24 18.96
N VAL A 383 15.78 -18.57 20.20
CA VAL A 383 15.41 -17.75 21.38
C VAL A 383 16.11 -16.39 21.32
N GLY A 384 17.39 -16.36 20.95
CA GLY A 384 18.20 -15.14 20.82
C GLY A 384 17.66 -14.17 19.77
N MET A 385 17.25 -14.66 18.60
CA MET A 385 16.65 -13.85 17.53
C MET A 385 15.22 -13.41 17.88
N THR A 386 14.44 -14.23 18.59
CA THR A 386 13.12 -13.84 19.09
C THR A 386 13.22 -12.66 20.06
N ASP A 387 14.12 -12.72 21.05
CA ASP A 387 14.37 -11.62 22.00
C ASP A 387 15.11 -10.44 21.35
N ARG A 388 15.88 -10.66 20.27
CA ARG A 388 16.43 -9.58 19.43
C ARG A 388 15.34 -8.84 18.68
N GLY A 389 14.35 -9.55 18.13
CA GLY A 389 13.19 -8.96 17.48
C GLY A 389 12.33 -8.17 18.45
N ARG A 390 12.05 -8.73 19.63
CA ARG A 390 11.43 -8.02 20.77
C ARG A 390 12.14 -6.69 21.08
N ARG A 391 13.48 -6.70 21.20
CA ARG A 391 14.31 -5.50 21.41
C ARG A 391 14.17 -4.39 20.35
N GLN A 392 13.62 -4.67 19.17
CA GLN A 392 13.44 -3.67 18.11
C GLN A 392 12.09 -2.93 18.19
N VAL A 393 11.17 -3.42 19.02
CA VAL A 393 9.86 -2.79 19.28
C VAL A 393 9.68 -2.40 20.75
N ASP A 394 10.36 -3.09 21.67
CA ASP A 394 10.16 -3.03 23.13
C ASP A 394 11.47 -3.11 23.95
N CYS A 395 11.51 -2.41 25.08
CA CYS A 395 12.64 -2.39 26.02
C CYS A 395 12.16 -2.61 27.47
N LEU A 396 12.54 -3.75 28.07
CA LEU A 396 12.14 -4.16 29.42
C LEU A 396 12.68 -3.25 30.56
N SER A 397 13.65 -2.38 30.27
CA SER A 397 14.15 -1.39 31.23
C SER A 397 14.74 -0.16 30.55
N VAL A 398 14.88 0.94 31.29
CA VAL A 398 15.57 2.16 30.82
C VAL A 398 17.06 1.89 30.55
N VAL A 399 17.64 0.83 31.12
CA VAL A 399 19.02 0.39 30.82
C VAL A 399 19.07 -0.32 29.47
N ASP A 400 18.04 -1.08 29.09
CA ASP A 400 17.91 -1.68 27.75
C ASP A 400 17.63 -0.60 26.68
N CYS A 401 16.95 0.50 27.04
CA CYS A 401 16.87 1.70 26.19
C CYS A 401 18.23 2.41 26.02
N PHE A 402 19.16 2.29 26.96
CA PHE A 402 20.23 3.28 27.19
C PHE A 402 21.22 3.47 26.03
N ASN A 403 21.36 2.47 25.14
CA ASN A 403 22.20 2.58 23.94
C ASN A 403 21.67 3.58 22.90
N LEU A 404 20.49 4.17 23.11
CA LEU A 404 19.78 5.09 22.20
C LEU A 404 19.97 6.57 22.55
N TYR A 405 21.22 7.05 22.57
CA TYR A 405 21.51 8.50 22.56
C TYR A 405 20.94 9.28 23.79
N GLN A 406 21.20 8.77 25.00
CA GLN A 406 20.77 9.35 26.30
C GLN A 406 19.25 9.47 26.53
N PRO A 407 18.52 8.34 26.61
CA PRO A 407 17.11 8.35 27.03
C PRO A 407 16.96 8.48 28.55
N THR A 408 15.84 9.08 28.99
CA THR A 408 15.45 9.20 30.41
C THR A 408 14.17 8.44 30.77
N SER A 409 13.53 7.76 29.81
CA SER A 409 12.26 7.03 30.01
C SER A 409 12.14 5.77 29.15
N LEU A 410 11.08 4.97 29.37
CA LEU A 410 10.75 3.78 28.57
C LEU A 410 10.09 4.13 27.22
N ASP A 411 9.58 5.36 27.06
CA ASP A 411 8.91 5.88 25.84
C ASP A 411 9.84 6.00 24.61
N ASN A 412 11.09 5.57 24.74
CA ASN A 412 12.08 5.44 23.66
C ASN A 412 12.00 4.07 22.95
N SER A 413 11.00 3.25 23.31
CA SER A 413 10.54 2.07 22.59
C SER A 413 9.14 2.30 22.01
N ALA A 414 8.81 1.63 20.91
CA ALA A 414 7.53 1.83 20.23
C ALA A 414 6.35 1.28 21.04
N VAL A 415 6.52 0.11 21.67
CA VAL A 415 5.51 -0.54 22.51
C VAL A 415 5.14 0.33 23.72
N HIS A 416 6.11 0.84 24.50
CA HIS A 416 5.78 1.69 25.65
C HIS A 416 5.18 3.04 25.23
N LEU A 417 5.67 3.67 24.17
CA LEU A 417 5.12 4.94 23.68
C LEU A 417 3.64 4.79 23.28
N LEU A 418 3.31 3.75 22.51
CA LEU A 418 1.95 3.49 22.05
C LEU A 418 1.04 3.02 23.19
N ALA A 419 1.53 2.19 24.12
CA ALA A 419 0.76 1.80 25.31
C ALA A 419 0.44 3.02 26.21
N ASN A 420 1.37 3.97 26.37
CA ASN A 420 1.13 5.22 27.11
C ASN A 420 0.17 6.17 26.35
N ARG A 421 0.05 6.04 25.02
CA ARG A 421 -1.02 6.64 24.20
C ARG A 421 -2.28 5.77 24.09
N LYS A 422 -2.39 4.71 24.92
CA LYS A 422 -3.51 3.76 25.03
C LYS A 422 -3.82 2.90 23.78
N TYR A 423 -2.87 2.67 22.89
CA TYR A 423 -3.02 1.69 21.82
C TYR A 423 -2.87 0.25 22.35
N ASP A 424 -3.43 -0.72 21.62
CA ASP A 424 -3.15 -2.14 21.84
C ASP A 424 -1.87 -2.53 21.09
N THR A 425 -0.83 -2.88 21.85
CA THR A 425 0.52 -3.15 21.33
C THR A 425 0.87 -4.63 21.23
N VAL A 426 -0.09 -5.54 21.44
CA VAL A 426 0.15 -6.99 21.38
C VAL A 426 0.59 -7.44 19.98
N ASP A 427 0.00 -6.87 18.91
CA ASP A 427 0.39 -7.22 17.54
C ASP A 427 1.80 -6.74 17.20
N LEU A 428 2.15 -5.49 17.56
CA LEU A 428 3.50 -4.95 17.42
C LEU A 428 4.54 -5.82 18.18
N MET A 429 4.20 -6.29 19.38
CA MET A 429 5.05 -7.21 20.14
C MET A 429 5.22 -8.56 19.43
N ALA A 430 4.12 -9.19 18.99
CA ALA A 430 4.15 -10.47 18.28
C ALA A 430 4.97 -10.38 16.98
N GLY A 431 4.75 -9.33 16.18
CA GLY A 431 5.51 -9.05 14.97
C GLY A 431 7.01 -8.85 15.22
N GLY A 432 7.38 -8.28 16.37
CA GLY A 432 8.75 -8.23 16.89
C GLY A 432 9.31 -9.62 17.20
N LEU A 433 8.61 -10.41 18.02
CA LEU A 433 9.03 -11.74 18.43
C LEU A 433 9.24 -12.68 17.21
N GLU A 434 8.43 -12.54 16.15
CA GLU A 434 8.47 -13.36 14.93
C GLU A 434 9.83 -13.36 14.18
N MET A 435 10.77 -12.47 14.52
CA MET A 435 12.13 -12.49 14.00
C MET A 435 12.86 -13.84 14.22
N GLY A 436 12.65 -14.51 15.35
CA GLY A 436 13.24 -15.83 15.59
C GLY A 436 12.64 -16.93 14.70
N PRO A 437 11.32 -17.18 14.79
CA PRO A 437 10.59 -18.12 13.92
C PRO A 437 10.87 -17.95 12.43
N GLY A 438 10.83 -16.72 11.90
CA GLY A 438 11.05 -16.46 10.47
C GLY A 438 12.45 -16.84 9.98
N TYR A 439 13.49 -16.53 10.76
CA TYR A 439 14.85 -16.99 10.47
C TYR A 439 14.97 -18.52 10.62
N TYR A 440 14.33 -19.12 11.62
CA TYR A 440 14.40 -20.56 11.86
C TYR A 440 13.76 -21.36 10.72
N HIS A 441 12.55 -20.99 10.29
CA HIS A 441 11.91 -21.57 9.11
C HIS A 441 12.82 -21.41 7.88
N ALA A 442 13.33 -20.19 7.63
CA ALA A 442 14.18 -19.93 6.48
C ALA A 442 15.46 -20.80 6.46
N TYR A 443 16.08 -21.06 7.61
CA TYR A 443 17.27 -21.93 7.70
C TYR A 443 16.95 -23.43 7.67
N ASP A 444 15.79 -23.85 8.17
CA ASP A 444 15.38 -25.27 8.20
C ASP A 444 14.79 -25.74 6.86
N GLN A 445 14.02 -24.90 6.18
CA GLN A 445 13.28 -25.23 4.95
C GLN A 445 13.86 -24.57 3.67
N LEU A 446 14.49 -23.38 3.78
CA LEU A 446 14.93 -22.57 2.64
C LEU A 446 16.46 -22.31 2.54
N PRO A 447 17.38 -23.16 3.06
CA PRO A 447 18.81 -22.84 3.15
C PRO A 447 19.52 -22.68 1.80
N ALA A 448 18.94 -23.24 0.73
CA ALA A 448 19.49 -23.19 -0.64
C ALA A 448 18.66 -22.35 -1.63
N PHE A 449 17.66 -21.59 -1.16
CA PHE A 449 16.85 -20.73 -2.02
C PHE A 449 17.70 -19.58 -2.60
N THR A 450 17.58 -19.31 -3.90
CA THR A 450 18.17 -18.14 -4.57
C THR A 450 17.21 -17.59 -5.61
N TRP A 451 16.92 -16.29 -5.55
CA TRP A 451 16.20 -15.55 -6.60
C TRP A 451 17.18 -14.73 -7.44
N ALA A 452 18.10 -13.98 -6.83
CA ALA A 452 18.88 -12.95 -7.51
C ALA A 452 20.16 -13.47 -8.22
N ASN A 453 20.30 -14.79 -8.38
CA ASN A 453 21.47 -15.50 -8.90
C ASN A 453 21.91 -15.08 -10.34
N GLY A 454 21.01 -14.44 -11.11
CA GLY A 454 21.32 -13.87 -12.43
C GLY A 454 21.64 -12.37 -12.46
N LEU A 455 21.48 -11.66 -11.34
CA LEU A 455 21.34 -10.20 -11.35
C LEU A 455 22.68 -9.48 -11.21
N THR A 456 22.91 -8.48 -12.07
CA THR A 456 24.15 -7.69 -12.05
C THR A 456 24.14 -6.62 -10.97
N SER A 457 25.30 -6.36 -10.36
CA SER A 457 25.49 -5.22 -9.45
C SER A 457 25.07 -3.89 -10.11
N PRO A 458 24.31 -3.01 -9.44
CA PRO A 458 23.99 -3.04 -8.00
C PRO A 458 22.74 -3.86 -7.62
N TYR A 459 21.92 -4.33 -8.57
CA TYR A 459 20.69 -5.10 -8.30
C TYR A 459 20.93 -6.51 -7.72
N GLY A 460 22.17 -7.00 -7.80
CA GLY A 460 22.59 -8.39 -7.66
C GLY A 460 22.46 -9.12 -6.31
N ALA A 461 21.73 -8.60 -5.32
CA ALA A 461 21.84 -9.11 -3.95
C ALA A 461 20.52 -9.08 -3.13
N PHE A 462 19.35 -9.24 -3.75
CA PHE A 462 18.07 -9.11 -3.03
C PHE A 462 17.73 -10.30 -2.14
N ILE A 463 16.93 -11.30 -2.55
CA ILE A 463 16.57 -12.45 -1.70
C ILE A 463 17.31 -13.70 -2.12
N ASP A 464 18.52 -13.89 -1.57
CA ASP A 464 19.31 -15.13 -1.70
C ASP A 464 19.68 -15.68 -0.31
N GLY A 465 19.40 -16.96 -0.09
CA GLY A 465 19.68 -17.69 1.13
C GLY A 465 18.76 -17.36 2.31
N ALA A 466 18.78 -18.23 3.32
CA ALA A 466 17.95 -18.16 4.52
C ALA A 466 18.00 -16.80 5.24
N THR A 467 19.18 -16.18 5.36
CA THR A 467 19.34 -14.85 5.98
C THR A 467 18.50 -13.77 5.30
N ALA A 468 18.43 -13.76 3.96
CA ALA A 468 17.69 -12.73 3.24
C ALA A 468 16.16 -12.90 3.39
N ILE A 469 15.70 -14.15 3.46
CA ILE A 469 14.29 -14.49 3.70
C ILE A 469 13.92 -14.16 5.14
N GLY A 470 14.75 -14.50 6.12
CA GLY A 470 14.58 -14.12 7.52
C GLY A 470 14.58 -12.61 7.74
N GLU A 471 15.43 -11.86 7.02
CA GLU A 471 15.37 -10.39 7.02
C GLU A 471 14.07 -9.86 6.43
N PHE A 472 13.64 -10.34 5.25
CA PHE A 472 12.36 -9.95 4.67
C PHE A 472 11.21 -10.20 5.65
N HIS A 473 11.13 -11.43 6.18
CA HIS A 473 10.10 -11.86 7.12
C HIS A 473 10.07 -10.95 8.35
N ALA A 474 11.21 -10.71 9.00
CA ALA A 474 11.26 -9.86 10.19
C ALA A 474 10.83 -8.40 9.91
N GLY A 475 11.11 -7.87 8.71
CA GLY A 475 10.58 -6.58 8.28
C GLY A 475 9.06 -6.59 8.13
N ALA A 476 8.54 -7.63 7.49
CA ALA A 476 7.13 -7.79 7.19
C ALA A 476 6.29 -8.06 8.45
N SER A 477 6.77 -8.91 9.37
CA SER A 477 6.10 -9.24 10.63
C SER A 477 6.03 -8.02 11.57
N ILE A 478 7.14 -7.28 11.71
CA ILE A 478 7.17 -6.04 12.52
C ILE A 478 6.26 -4.98 11.89
N ALA A 479 6.33 -4.77 10.57
CA ALA A 479 5.49 -3.78 9.90
C ALA A 479 3.99 -4.10 9.96
N LEU A 480 3.61 -5.38 9.83
CA LEU A 480 2.23 -5.84 9.96
C LEU A 480 1.71 -5.67 11.39
N GLY A 481 2.48 -6.12 12.39
CA GLY A 481 2.14 -5.91 13.81
C GLY A 481 2.03 -4.43 14.17
N PHE A 482 2.94 -3.60 13.65
CA PHE A 482 2.91 -2.15 13.83
C PHE A 482 1.67 -1.51 13.21
N ALA A 483 1.32 -1.87 11.98
CA ALA A 483 0.10 -1.40 11.32
C ALA A 483 -1.15 -1.84 12.09
N ARG A 484 -1.25 -3.11 12.50
CA ARG A 484 -2.36 -3.65 13.29
C ARG A 484 -2.59 -2.87 14.59
N SER A 485 -1.54 -2.69 15.39
CA SER A 485 -1.60 -1.94 16.64
C SER A 485 -2.08 -0.49 16.45
N LEU A 486 -1.67 0.19 15.38
CA LEU A 486 -2.11 1.56 15.07
C LEU A 486 -3.54 1.62 14.50
N LEU A 487 -3.90 0.69 13.62
CA LEU A 487 -5.21 0.64 12.97
C LEU A 487 -6.34 0.28 13.95
N LYS A 488 -6.04 -0.54 14.97
CA LYS A 488 -6.86 -0.78 16.17
C LYS A 488 -7.15 0.50 16.98
N GLY A 489 -6.42 1.59 16.75
CA GLY A 489 -6.61 2.85 17.44
C GLY A 489 -6.29 2.79 18.94
N TYR A 490 -6.48 3.93 19.59
CA TYR A 490 -6.33 4.09 21.03
C TYR A 490 -7.68 3.95 21.76
N ASP A 491 -7.67 3.40 22.97
CA ASP A 491 -8.82 3.49 23.88
C ASP A 491 -9.11 4.95 24.24
N THR A 492 -10.33 5.42 24.03
CA THR A 492 -10.73 6.76 24.47
C THR A 492 -10.85 6.85 25.98
N GLY A 493 -11.21 5.76 26.66
CA GLY A 493 -11.68 5.75 28.05
C GLY A 493 -13.10 6.31 28.22
N GLY A 494 -13.82 6.54 27.12
CA GLY A 494 -15.21 7.01 27.09
C GLY A 494 -16.21 5.89 26.78
N PRO A 495 -17.52 6.20 26.82
CA PRO A 495 -18.53 5.30 26.29
C PRO A 495 -18.40 5.14 24.76
N PRO A 496 -18.91 4.05 24.16
CA PRO A 496 -18.93 3.88 22.71
C PRO A 496 -19.64 5.06 22.01
N THR A 497 -19.09 5.49 20.87
CA THR A 497 -19.70 6.53 20.02
C THR A 497 -20.72 5.96 19.04
N CYS A 498 -20.76 4.64 18.90
CA CYS A 498 -21.79 3.90 18.19
C CYS A 498 -22.33 2.75 19.07
N THR A 499 -23.58 2.32 18.87
CA THR A 499 -24.19 1.20 19.60
C THR A 499 -24.64 0.13 18.63
N ILE A 500 -24.04 -1.06 18.74
CA ILE A 500 -24.29 -2.24 17.91
C ILE A 500 -25.75 -2.68 18.09
N ASP A 501 -26.58 -2.55 17.04
CA ASP A 501 -27.97 -3.00 17.05
C ASP A 501 -28.13 -4.28 16.22
N CYS A 502 -28.17 -5.41 16.93
CA CYS A 502 -28.51 -6.71 16.40
C CYS A 502 -29.82 -7.28 16.98
N VAL A 503 -30.69 -6.40 17.51
CA VAL A 503 -31.93 -6.83 18.15
C VAL A 503 -32.87 -7.46 17.10
N ASN A 504 -33.16 -8.75 17.28
CA ASN A 504 -33.91 -9.59 16.32
C ASN A 504 -33.23 -9.74 14.95
N LYS A 505 -31.91 -9.61 14.85
CA LYS A 505 -31.12 -9.94 13.65
C LYS A 505 -30.28 -11.21 13.89
N GLN A 506 -30.16 -12.04 12.86
CA GLN A 506 -29.17 -13.11 12.71
C GLN A 506 -27.99 -12.69 11.82
N CYS A 507 -28.18 -11.64 11.02
CA CYS A 507 -27.25 -11.22 9.98
C CYS A 507 -27.50 -9.77 9.54
N GLY A 508 -26.59 -9.23 8.72
CA GLY A 508 -26.72 -7.90 8.12
C GLY A 508 -26.16 -6.80 9.02
N ASP A 509 -26.31 -5.55 8.58
CA ASP A 509 -25.67 -4.37 9.18
C ASP A 509 -26.05 -4.18 10.65
N ASP A 510 -25.05 -3.94 11.50
CA ASP A 510 -25.18 -3.72 12.94
C ASP A 510 -25.36 -2.24 13.34
N LEU A 511 -25.47 -1.35 12.34
CA LEU A 511 -25.52 0.11 12.42
C LEU A 511 -24.21 0.80 12.87
N CYS A 512 -23.16 0.02 13.16
CA CYS A 512 -21.81 0.47 13.44
C CYS A 512 -20.79 0.03 12.38
N GLY A 513 -21.26 -0.36 11.20
CA GLY A 513 -20.42 -0.76 10.07
C GLY A 513 -19.84 -2.17 10.18
N GLY A 514 -20.17 -2.92 11.23
CA GLY A 514 -19.92 -4.36 11.36
C GLY A 514 -21.07 -5.17 10.77
N SER A 515 -21.31 -6.36 11.33
CA SER A 515 -22.42 -7.24 10.96
C SER A 515 -22.88 -8.07 12.14
N CYS A 516 -24.19 -8.31 12.21
CA CYS A 516 -24.82 -9.13 13.24
C CYS A 516 -24.61 -10.63 13.10
N GLY A 517 -23.98 -11.07 12.02
CA GLY A 517 -23.65 -12.47 11.76
C GLY A 517 -23.68 -12.83 10.27
N ASP A 518 -23.11 -13.98 9.96
CA ASP A 518 -23.09 -14.55 8.61
C ASP A 518 -24.12 -15.68 8.46
N CYS A 519 -24.74 -15.76 7.30
CA CYS A 519 -25.67 -16.83 6.99
C CYS A 519 -24.93 -18.10 6.56
N SER A 520 -25.25 -19.23 7.21
CA SER A 520 -24.74 -20.55 6.84
C SER A 520 -25.05 -20.89 5.37
N GLY A 521 -24.12 -21.58 4.71
CA GLY A 521 -24.12 -21.80 3.26
C GLY A 521 -25.46 -22.26 2.67
N GLY A 522 -25.91 -21.56 1.63
CA GLY A 522 -27.21 -21.77 0.99
C GLY A 522 -28.34 -20.89 1.52
N LEU A 523 -28.08 -20.03 2.49
CA LEU A 523 -28.99 -18.97 2.96
C LEU A 523 -28.45 -17.58 2.63
N THR A 524 -29.34 -16.61 2.45
CA THR A 524 -29.08 -15.19 2.24
C THR A 524 -29.70 -14.36 3.34
N CYS A 525 -29.04 -13.27 3.74
CA CYS A 525 -29.64 -12.33 4.69
C CYS A 525 -30.78 -11.55 4.04
N ASN A 526 -31.99 -11.62 4.61
CA ASN A 526 -33.15 -10.88 4.11
C ASN A 526 -33.23 -9.46 4.71
N ALA A 527 -34.16 -8.64 4.21
CA ALA A 527 -34.36 -7.26 4.66
C ALA A 527 -34.81 -7.11 6.13
N SER A 528 -35.13 -8.21 6.82
CA SER A 528 -35.43 -8.25 8.26
C SER A 528 -34.23 -8.73 9.09
N GLY A 529 -33.04 -8.85 8.50
CA GLY A 529 -31.83 -9.33 9.16
C GLY A 529 -31.88 -10.82 9.53
N GLN A 530 -32.70 -11.63 8.84
CA GLN A 530 -32.85 -13.06 9.10
C GLN A 530 -32.27 -13.90 7.95
N CYS A 531 -31.63 -15.02 8.27
CA CYS A 531 -31.08 -15.93 7.28
C CYS A 531 -32.19 -16.80 6.67
N ALA A 532 -32.54 -16.51 5.42
CA ALA A 532 -33.59 -17.18 4.67
C ALA A 532 -33.05 -17.80 3.37
N PRO A 533 -33.71 -18.80 2.77
CA PRO A 533 -33.35 -19.27 1.44
C PRO A 533 -33.35 -18.12 0.41
N PRO A 534 -32.51 -18.17 -0.64
CA PRO A 534 -32.51 -17.18 -1.70
C PRO A 534 -33.91 -16.94 -2.26
N CYS A 535 -34.30 -15.67 -2.37
CA CYS A 535 -35.62 -15.33 -2.89
C CYS A 535 -35.77 -15.84 -4.32
N THR A 536 -36.87 -16.54 -4.60
CA THR A 536 -37.14 -17.17 -5.91
C THR A 536 -38.02 -16.23 -6.75
N PRO A 537 -37.52 -15.67 -7.88
CA PRO A 537 -38.25 -14.68 -8.67
C PRO A 537 -39.60 -15.19 -9.19
N SER A 538 -40.67 -14.49 -8.83
CA SER A 538 -42.06 -14.82 -9.20
C SER A 538 -42.41 -14.23 -10.58
N CYS A 539 -41.77 -14.76 -11.62
CA CYS A 539 -41.92 -14.31 -13.01
C CYS A 539 -42.79 -15.21 -13.90
N SER A 540 -43.36 -16.28 -13.35
CA SER A 540 -44.29 -17.14 -14.09
C SER A 540 -45.52 -16.34 -14.54
N GLY A 541 -45.67 -16.14 -15.84
CA GLY A 541 -46.79 -15.40 -16.44
C GLY A 541 -46.61 -13.88 -16.55
N LYS A 542 -45.39 -13.35 -16.34
CA LYS A 542 -45.06 -11.92 -16.53
C LYS A 542 -44.08 -11.72 -17.69
N SER A 543 -44.25 -10.62 -18.43
CA SER A 543 -43.37 -10.16 -19.52
C SER A 543 -42.56 -8.91 -19.15
N CYS A 544 -43.09 -8.08 -18.25
CA CYS A 544 -42.36 -7.02 -17.56
C CYS A 544 -42.99 -6.77 -16.16
N GLY A 545 -42.35 -5.96 -15.32
CA GLY A 545 -42.83 -5.64 -13.95
C GLY A 545 -42.10 -6.39 -12.83
N PRO A 546 -42.45 -6.18 -11.55
CA PRO A 546 -41.65 -6.63 -10.39
C PRO A 546 -41.72 -8.14 -10.15
N ASP A 547 -40.61 -8.72 -9.69
CA ASP A 547 -40.42 -10.16 -9.49
C ASP A 547 -40.79 -10.70 -8.10
N SER A 548 -41.27 -9.84 -7.20
CA SER A 548 -41.54 -10.15 -5.77
C SER A 548 -40.30 -10.46 -4.91
N CYS A 549 -39.09 -10.33 -5.46
CA CYS A 549 -37.80 -10.43 -4.77
C CYS A 549 -37.00 -9.11 -4.77
N GLY A 550 -37.43 -8.12 -5.54
CA GLY A 550 -36.81 -6.79 -5.65
C GLY A 550 -36.22 -6.49 -7.03
N GLY A 551 -36.18 -7.48 -7.93
CA GLY A 551 -35.84 -7.33 -9.34
C GLY A 551 -37.09 -7.20 -10.23
N THR A 552 -36.89 -7.38 -11.54
CA THR A 552 -37.94 -7.29 -12.56
C THR A 552 -37.97 -8.49 -13.49
N CYS A 553 -39.18 -8.92 -13.84
CA CYS A 553 -39.49 -10.01 -14.75
C CYS A 553 -39.47 -9.54 -16.21
N GLY A 554 -38.31 -9.05 -16.67
CA GLY A 554 -38.14 -8.50 -18.01
C GLY A 554 -38.56 -7.03 -18.13
N THR A 555 -38.38 -6.50 -19.34
CA THR A 555 -38.63 -5.09 -19.70
C THR A 555 -39.39 -5.03 -21.02
N CYS A 556 -40.43 -4.20 -21.06
CA CYS A 556 -41.24 -3.97 -22.24
C CYS A 556 -40.45 -3.16 -23.31
N ALA A 557 -40.88 -3.16 -24.57
CA ALA A 557 -40.22 -2.40 -25.63
C ALA A 557 -40.41 -0.88 -25.46
N GLY A 558 -39.61 -0.06 -26.17
CA GLY A 558 -39.56 1.41 -25.98
C GLY A 558 -40.84 2.19 -26.30
N ASN A 559 -41.87 1.55 -26.83
CA ASN A 559 -43.21 2.09 -27.08
C ASN A 559 -44.31 1.34 -26.30
N GLU A 560 -43.94 0.51 -25.32
CA GLU A 560 -44.83 -0.30 -24.49
C GLU A 560 -44.72 0.11 -23.03
N THR A 561 -45.82 0.03 -22.29
CA THR A 561 -45.84 0.18 -20.83
C THR A 561 -46.10 -1.17 -20.16
N CYS A 562 -45.65 -1.31 -18.91
CA CYS A 562 -45.97 -2.48 -18.09
C CYS A 562 -47.34 -2.29 -17.45
N ASP A 563 -48.38 -2.99 -17.93
CA ASP A 563 -49.66 -3.09 -17.24
C ASP A 563 -49.93 -4.52 -16.77
N ASN A 564 -50.33 -4.68 -15.51
CA ASN A 564 -50.67 -5.97 -14.88
C ASN A 564 -49.65 -7.11 -15.10
N GLY A 565 -48.38 -6.79 -15.35
CA GLY A 565 -47.29 -7.75 -15.61
C GLY A 565 -47.04 -8.08 -17.10
N VAL A 566 -47.74 -7.40 -18.02
CA VAL A 566 -47.67 -7.63 -19.47
C VAL A 566 -47.26 -6.34 -20.18
N CYS A 567 -46.53 -6.47 -21.28
CA CYS A 567 -46.28 -5.35 -22.20
C CYS A 567 -47.59 -4.95 -22.90
N VAL A 568 -48.04 -3.72 -22.73
CA VAL A 568 -49.15 -3.15 -23.51
C VAL A 568 -48.64 -1.99 -24.34
N ALA A 569 -49.09 -1.86 -25.59
CA ALA A 569 -48.71 -0.74 -26.43
C ALA A 569 -49.16 0.58 -25.78
N GLY A 570 -48.21 1.51 -25.59
CA GLY A 570 -48.53 2.84 -25.10
C GLY A 570 -49.51 3.51 -26.05
N ALA A 571 -50.57 4.14 -25.51
CA ALA A 571 -51.63 4.72 -26.31
C ALA A 571 -51.10 5.90 -27.14
N ALA A 572 -50.74 5.62 -28.39
CA ALA A 572 -50.41 6.63 -29.40
C ALA A 572 -51.70 7.36 -29.79
N ASP A 573 -51.97 8.46 -29.10
CA ASP A 573 -53.12 9.34 -29.36
C ASP A 573 -53.12 9.79 -30.82
N SER A 574 -54.02 9.18 -31.60
CA SER A 574 -54.16 9.38 -33.03
C SER A 574 -55.24 10.45 -33.23
N GLY A 575 -54.89 11.67 -32.84
CA GLY A 575 -55.83 12.75 -32.52
C GLY A 575 -56.57 13.38 -33.70
N VAL A 576 -57.23 14.51 -33.43
CA VAL A 576 -58.08 15.24 -34.39
C VAL A 576 -57.82 16.75 -34.34
N ASP A 577 -57.67 17.33 -35.53
CA ASP A 577 -57.73 18.74 -35.96
C ASP A 577 -56.96 19.85 -35.20
N ALA A 578 -56.13 20.54 -35.98
CA ALA A 578 -55.71 21.91 -35.71
C ALA A 578 -56.53 22.89 -36.58
N SER A 579 -57.33 23.76 -35.96
CA SER A 579 -57.70 25.08 -36.54
C SER A 579 -58.44 25.97 -35.54
N HIS A 580 -57.90 27.18 -35.29
CA HIS A 580 -58.60 28.48 -35.44
C HIS A 580 -57.74 29.65 -34.92
N GLU A 581 -57.52 30.65 -35.78
CA GLU A 581 -57.53 32.12 -35.56
C GLU A 581 -56.78 32.78 -34.37
N ALA A 582 -56.49 34.09 -34.49
CA ALA A 582 -55.55 34.79 -33.62
C ALA A 582 -56.10 36.06 -32.92
N GLY A 583 -55.98 36.08 -31.57
CA GLY A 583 -56.01 37.27 -30.70
C GLY A 583 -57.38 37.92 -30.42
N PRO A 584 -57.43 39.10 -29.72
CA PRO A 584 -56.30 39.82 -29.12
C PRO A 584 -56.54 40.52 -27.73
N ILE A 585 -55.45 40.95 -27.08
CA ILE A 585 -55.24 41.98 -26.00
C ILE A 585 -55.97 41.99 -24.61
N ASP A 586 -55.12 42.13 -23.58
CA ASP A 586 -55.14 43.07 -22.41
C ASP A 586 -55.92 42.80 -21.08
N SER A 587 -55.43 43.48 -20.03
CA SER A 587 -55.98 43.71 -18.67
C SER A 587 -55.72 42.68 -17.55
N GLY A 588 -55.01 43.11 -16.51
CA GLY A 588 -55.15 42.65 -15.10
C GLY A 588 -55.72 43.79 -14.23
N PRO A 589 -55.50 43.86 -12.89
CA PRO A 589 -54.93 42.89 -11.96
C PRO A 589 -55.83 42.66 -10.70
N ASP A 590 -55.22 42.37 -9.54
CA ASP A 590 -55.74 42.45 -8.14
C ASP A 590 -56.74 41.42 -7.57
N ALA A 591 -56.34 40.75 -6.46
CA ALA A 591 -56.85 40.97 -5.08
C ALA A 591 -56.81 39.71 -4.16
N GLY A 592 -56.41 39.89 -2.88
CA GLY A 592 -56.58 38.92 -1.78
C GLY A 592 -55.26 38.33 -1.22
N THR A 593 -54.53 38.98 -0.31
CA THR A 593 -54.69 39.01 1.17
C THR A 593 -54.58 37.63 1.87
N ALA A 594 -53.86 37.45 2.99
CA ALA A 594 -53.02 38.29 3.86
C ALA A 594 -51.89 37.39 4.46
N GLY A 595 -50.86 37.83 5.21
CA GLY A 595 -50.40 39.16 5.61
C GLY A 595 -49.54 39.09 6.90
N SER A 596 -48.51 39.96 6.97
CA SER A 596 -47.97 40.69 8.15
C SER A 596 -47.51 39.95 9.43
N GLY A 597 -46.43 40.34 10.12
CA GLY A 597 -45.48 41.48 9.96
C GLY A 597 -44.05 41.09 10.42
N THR A 598 -42.94 41.72 10.01
CA THR A 598 -42.51 43.16 10.12
C THR A 598 -42.17 43.56 11.58
N ASP A 599 -41.26 44.47 11.92
CA ASP A 599 -40.52 45.57 11.25
C ASP A 599 -39.05 45.59 11.82
N ALA A 600 -37.95 45.86 11.10
CA ALA A 600 -37.43 47.04 10.38
C ALA A 600 -36.50 48.00 11.21
N GLU A 601 -35.22 48.07 10.81
CA GLU A 601 -34.39 49.26 10.43
C GLU A 601 -34.44 50.63 11.19
N PRO A 602 -33.47 51.58 10.97
CA PRO A 602 -32.06 51.50 10.48
C PRO A 602 -31.05 52.45 11.22
N GLU A 603 -29.86 52.69 10.61
CA GLU A 603 -28.92 53.84 10.78
C GLU A 603 -28.09 53.98 12.10
N THR A 604 -26.88 54.60 12.17
CA THR A 604 -26.04 55.37 11.20
C THR A 604 -24.51 55.31 11.51
N ASP A 605 -23.67 55.76 10.55
CA ASP A 605 -22.34 56.44 10.65
C ASP A 605 -21.03 55.81 11.22
N GLY A 606 -20.05 55.64 10.30
CA GLY A 606 -18.64 56.12 10.43
C GLY A 606 -17.56 55.29 11.17
N ALA A 607 -16.25 55.38 10.87
CA ALA A 607 -15.52 56.00 9.74
C ALA A 607 -14.00 55.61 9.69
N ALA A 608 -13.34 55.90 8.55
CA ALA A 608 -11.88 56.14 8.32
C ALA A 608 -10.87 54.98 8.05
N GLY A 609 -9.99 55.21 7.05
CA GLY A 609 -8.76 54.43 6.70
C GLY A 609 -8.92 53.40 5.57
N SER A 610 -8.66 53.65 4.26
CA SER A 610 -7.58 54.39 3.55
C SER A 610 -6.19 53.74 3.71
N SER A 611 -5.33 53.51 2.69
CA SER A 611 -5.34 53.67 1.20
C SER A 611 -3.92 53.31 0.66
N THR A 612 -3.57 52.89 -0.57
CA THR A 612 -4.16 52.42 -1.88
C THR A 612 -2.96 51.76 -2.65
N VAL A 613 -2.87 51.37 -3.94
CA VAL A 613 -3.63 51.54 -5.21
C VAL A 613 -3.33 50.35 -6.18
N GLU A 614 -3.82 50.40 -7.43
CA GLU A 614 -3.73 49.36 -8.48
C GLU A 614 -2.48 49.48 -9.45
N PRO A 615 -2.51 49.10 -10.76
CA PRO A 615 -2.08 47.76 -11.25
C PRO A 615 -1.10 47.75 -12.47
N VAL A 616 -0.55 46.58 -12.82
CA VAL A 616 -0.03 46.28 -14.19
C VAL A 616 -0.30 44.80 -14.53
N ALA A 617 -0.48 44.47 -15.81
CA ALA A 617 -0.96 43.17 -16.30
C ALA A 617 0.08 42.30 -17.02
N SER A 618 -0.32 41.04 -17.28
CA SER A 618 0.09 40.16 -18.39
C SER A 618 1.57 39.80 -18.61
N SER A 619 1.89 38.51 -18.49
CA SER A 619 2.25 37.66 -19.64
C SER A 619 2.48 36.21 -19.19
N GLY A 620 2.22 35.24 -20.07
CA GLY A 620 2.44 33.82 -19.79
C GLY A 620 3.44 33.20 -20.75
N CYS A 621 4.06 32.09 -20.33
CA CYS A 621 4.77 31.15 -21.18
C CYS A 621 4.52 29.73 -20.66
N GLY A 622 4.08 28.82 -21.54
CA GLY A 622 4.00 27.40 -21.25
C GLY A 622 5.33 26.69 -21.55
N CYS A 623 5.53 25.51 -20.95
CA CYS A 623 6.70 24.66 -21.20
C CYS A 623 6.23 23.27 -21.67
N THR A 624 6.19 23.06 -22.99
CA THR A 624 6.07 21.73 -23.59
C THR A 624 7.38 20.97 -23.47
N LEU A 625 7.37 19.81 -22.79
CA LEU A 625 8.50 18.88 -22.78
C LEU A 625 8.39 17.89 -23.93
N ALA A 626 9.20 18.09 -24.97
CA ALA A 626 9.29 17.17 -26.10
C ALA A 626 10.12 15.92 -25.75
N ARG A 627 9.69 14.74 -26.24
CA ARG A 627 10.55 13.55 -26.29
C ARG A 627 11.79 13.84 -27.14
N GLN A 628 12.96 13.31 -26.75
CA GLN A 628 14.09 13.16 -27.65
C GLN A 628 14.58 11.71 -27.72
N THR A 629 14.88 11.28 -28.94
CA THR A 629 15.33 9.94 -29.31
C THR A 629 16.86 9.80 -29.25
N ARG A 630 17.36 8.56 -29.42
CA ARG A 630 18.76 8.16 -29.17
C ARG A 630 19.74 8.54 -30.31
N LEU A 631 21.04 8.67 -29.92
CA LEU A 631 22.28 8.48 -30.71
C LEU A 631 22.66 9.55 -31.77
N PRO A 632 23.96 9.65 -32.19
CA PRO A 632 25.24 9.32 -31.53
C PRO A 632 26.27 10.49 -31.58
N TRP A 633 27.56 10.21 -31.30
CA TRP A 633 28.67 11.19 -31.28
C TRP A 633 29.35 11.43 -32.64
N GLU A 634 29.93 12.63 -32.86
CA GLU A 634 31.33 12.91 -33.30
C GLU A 634 31.58 14.41 -33.64
N SER A 635 32.85 14.81 -33.79
CA SER A 635 33.40 16.13 -34.23
C SER A 635 33.72 17.22 -33.16
N ILE A 636 34.76 18.03 -33.46
CA ILE A 636 35.58 18.85 -32.51
C ILE A 636 35.98 20.21 -33.18
N VAL A 637 36.65 21.13 -32.44
CA VAL A 637 37.41 22.36 -32.87
C VAL A 637 36.55 23.66 -32.89
N ALA A 638 36.97 24.86 -32.41
CA ALA A 638 38.15 25.42 -31.71
C ALA A 638 37.68 26.57 -30.75
N LEU A 639 38.21 26.76 -29.53
CA LEU A 639 39.44 27.49 -29.09
C LEU A 639 39.50 29.03 -29.34
N GLY A 640 39.65 29.79 -28.24
CA GLY A 640 40.05 31.22 -28.19
C GLY A 640 39.24 32.05 -27.17
N GLY A 641 39.83 32.81 -26.22
CA GLY A 641 41.24 32.88 -25.81
C GLY A 641 41.49 33.84 -24.61
N LEU A 642 42.67 33.66 -23.98
CA LEU A 642 43.56 34.64 -23.32
C LEU A 642 43.05 35.80 -22.41
N GLY A 643 43.64 35.92 -21.20
CA GLY A 643 44.03 37.26 -20.68
C GLY A 643 44.23 37.46 -19.15
N TRP A 644 45.49 37.48 -18.68
CA TRP A 644 46.09 38.44 -17.70
C TRP A 644 45.49 38.60 -16.25
N LEU A 645 46.21 38.93 -15.16
CA LEU A 645 47.66 38.97 -14.85
C LEU A 645 47.92 38.80 -13.32
N LEU A 646 49.14 38.34 -12.98
CA LEU A 646 49.91 38.31 -11.71
C LEU A 646 49.52 39.23 -10.52
N VAL A 647 49.74 38.74 -9.28
CA VAL A 647 50.70 39.28 -8.26
C VAL A 647 50.73 38.39 -6.96
N ARG A 648 51.83 38.44 -6.17
CA ARG A 648 52.06 37.79 -4.84
C ARG A 648 52.47 38.89 -3.80
N PRO A 649 52.80 38.69 -2.48
CA PRO A 649 52.93 37.45 -1.68
C PRO A 649 52.52 37.48 -0.15
N ARG A 650 52.54 36.29 0.48
CA ARG A 650 53.04 35.94 1.86
C ARG A 650 52.38 36.43 3.18
N ARG A 651 52.33 35.45 4.11
CA ARG A 651 52.40 35.49 5.61
C ARG A 651 51.15 35.88 6.43
N GLY A 652 50.78 34.98 7.35
CA GLY A 652 49.82 35.15 8.47
C GLY A 652 49.79 33.86 9.32
N ARG A 653 49.37 33.90 10.59
CA ARG A 653 49.37 32.75 11.53
C ARG A 653 48.03 32.62 12.29
N ASN A 654 47.64 31.36 12.53
CA ASN A 654 46.86 30.82 13.65
C ASN A 654 45.35 31.14 13.78
N THR A 655 44.66 30.17 14.42
CA THR A 655 43.29 30.19 15.02
C THR A 655 42.11 30.40 14.05
N VAL A 656 41.21 29.41 13.86
CA VAL A 656 40.01 29.09 14.69
C VAL A 656 38.96 30.23 14.55
N GLU A 657 37.72 30.01 14.08
CA GLU A 657 36.81 28.85 14.23
C GLU A 657 35.83 28.67 13.03
N VAL A 658 34.89 27.71 13.12
CA VAL A 658 33.64 27.48 12.32
C VAL A 658 33.67 27.73 10.80
N VAL A 659 33.42 26.67 10.01
CA VAL A 659 32.94 26.79 8.62
C VAL A 659 31.68 25.94 8.44
N ALA A 660 30.54 26.60 8.18
CA ALA A 660 29.32 25.96 7.69
C ALA A 660 29.33 25.85 6.16
N ALA A 661 28.46 24.98 5.63
CA ALA A 661 28.14 24.73 4.21
C ALA A 661 28.76 25.69 3.17
N THR A 662 29.55 25.19 2.21
CA THR A 662 28.96 24.54 1.02
C THR A 662 30.03 23.82 0.19
N CYS A 663 29.65 22.74 -0.50
CA CYS A 663 30.50 22.09 -1.50
C CYS A 663 29.75 21.97 -2.83
N ARG A 664 30.29 22.57 -3.90
CA ARG A 664 29.86 22.30 -5.28
C ARG A 664 31.07 21.93 -6.15
N ARG A 665 31.13 20.64 -6.51
CA ARG A 665 31.70 20.03 -7.72
C ARG A 665 32.88 20.75 -8.41
N LYS A 666 34.02 20.05 -8.48
CA LYS A 666 34.57 19.66 -9.79
C LYS A 666 35.33 18.34 -9.74
N VAL A 667 35.70 17.82 -10.92
CA VAL A 667 35.89 16.39 -11.22
C VAL A 667 37.08 16.19 -12.17
N VAL A 668 37.92 15.18 -11.88
CA VAL A 668 38.91 14.49 -12.75
C VAL A 668 40.20 15.21 -13.21
N GLY A 669 41.30 14.43 -13.33
CA GLY A 669 42.64 14.75 -13.89
C GLY A 669 43.75 14.69 -12.81
N ALA A 670 44.74 13.79 -12.75
CA ALA A 670 45.53 13.02 -13.75
C ALA A 670 46.48 13.93 -14.58
N VAL A 671 47.80 13.67 -14.81
CA VAL A 671 48.60 12.41 -14.90
C VAL A 671 50.12 12.63 -14.58
N ARG A 672 50.75 11.81 -13.69
CA ARG A 672 52.19 11.36 -13.61
C ARG A 672 53.33 12.43 -13.63
N PRO A 673 54.66 12.08 -13.56
CA PRO A 673 55.34 10.80 -13.25
C PRO A 673 56.30 10.83 -12.02
N GLY A 674 56.75 9.66 -11.56
CA GLY A 674 57.85 9.52 -10.59
C GLY A 674 57.96 8.15 -9.90
N GLU A 675 58.91 7.31 -10.33
CA GLU A 675 59.43 6.13 -9.61
C GLU A 675 60.66 6.52 -8.74
N PRO A 676 61.27 5.65 -7.89
CA PRO A 676 60.96 4.23 -7.59
C PRO A 676 60.87 3.89 -6.07
N THR A 677 60.51 2.64 -5.70
CA THR A 677 61.41 1.66 -5.01
C THR A 677 60.71 0.42 -4.40
N SER A 678 61.44 -0.71 -4.41
CA SER A 678 61.31 -1.94 -3.59
C SER A 678 59.96 -2.67 -3.42
N LYS A 679 59.86 -3.86 -4.05
CA LYS A 679 59.07 -5.01 -3.57
C LYS A 679 59.86 -5.81 -2.52
N ARG A 680 59.17 -6.43 -1.54
CA ARG A 680 59.43 -7.72 -0.83
C ARG A 680 58.54 -7.73 0.45
N LEU A 681 58.00 -8.83 0.98
CA LEU A 681 58.10 -10.27 0.64
C LEU A 681 56.71 -10.93 0.83
N HIS A 682 56.38 -11.94 0.01
CA HIS A 682 55.53 -13.04 0.47
C HIS A 682 56.43 -14.09 1.13
N HIS A 683 55.89 -14.82 2.10
CA HIS A 683 56.18 -16.25 2.20
C HIS A 683 54.94 -17.01 2.66
N ARG A 684 54.70 -18.16 2.03
CA ARG A 684 53.77 -19.19 2.51
C ARG A 684 54.47 -20.07 3.54
N ALA A 685 53.70 -20.63 4.46
CA ALA A 685 53.53 -22.08 4.53
C ALA A 685 52.11 -22.37 4.03
#